data_AF-A0A1U7QR34-F1
#
_entry.id   AF-A0A1U7QR34-F1
#
_cell.length_a   1.000
_cell.length_b   1.000
_cell.length_c   1.000
_cell.angle_alpha   90.00
_cell.angle_beta   90.00
_cell.angle_gamma   90.00
#
_symmetry.space_group_name_H-M   'P 1'
#
loop_
_entity.id
_entity.type
_entity.pdbx_description
1 polymer ?
#
loop_
_entity_poly.entity_id
_entity_poly.type
_entity_poly.pdbx_seq_one_letter_code
_entity_poly.pdbx_strand_id
1 'polypeptide(L)'
;MGNWLASGSPAEPSGGSSDGSSGRLPDFTSVPAHKLEEFIQANLTPNEECLKLIDQDVDAISNFLRSPEIPVVRVAKGGSYGRGTVLRGYSDGTLVLFTNSFRKFSDQKTKQDLLVHLIEQRLKHHEKYNKPEKLGNTLEVQLSVQGQGICLQLLPAFDPLCFGEYPSPQVYRNLRSSMDQVRAAPGEFAVCFTSLQERFFKGYPRRVKDLILLVKHWYQECQKKWMASPSLRLLYALELLTVYAWEQGCQAEDFDIAEGIRTVLGLIRQSSKLCVYWTVNYNFENETVRNTLLCQLRTQRPVILDPADPTNNVGKDDGSWQMLTEEAQDWLCSLRRNDVSPAPCWNVLPTPLFITPSHLLDTFIKDFLQPNETFLKQIKKAVDIICAFLKENCFRHSSTKVLKSVKGGSTTKGTALKYGSDADIVVFLSSLKSYESQKQERPQFIQEIRRQLEAFQQIQELEVEFEVSKWKAPRVLSFTLKSRSLKESVEFDVLPAYDALGQLHSGCNSRPKAYKELIELYRSSDISGGEFSTCFTELQRNFIEPRPPKLKNLIRLVKHWYKQCERKMKHLYSPHPCGSQMKSKVSLPPKYALELLSVYAWEQGSGMEDFNTAEGFRTALDLVIKYQQLCIFWTVNYNFKDEPMRSFLLTQIQKKRPVVLDPADPTGDVGGGDRWCWHLLAEEAKKWLSSPCFDSELGQSVQPWKVPVVQTPGSCGAQIYPTVGEGRPVGIQLWNEIAGRSF
;
A
#
# COMPACT_ATOMS: atom_id res chain seq x y z
N MET A 1 -13.02 93.85 3.20
CA MET A 1 -13.14 92.45 2.71
C MET A 1 -12.43 91.59 3.75
N GLY A 2 -13.03 90.94 4.74
CA GLY A 2 -14.37 90.39 5.00
C GLY A 2 -14.09 89.06 5.72
N ASN A 3 -13.88 89.08 7.05
CA ASN A 3 -14.82 88.77 8.14
C ASN A 3 -15.17 87.26 8.26
N TRP A 4 -15.27 86.55 9.41
CA TRP A 4 -15.32 86.76 10.88
C TRP A 4 -15.18 85.32 11.50
N LEU A 5 -14.32 85.05 12.50
CA LEU A 5 -14.54 84.97 13.97
C LEU A 5 -14.99 83.61 14.59
N ALA A 6 -14.35 83.32 15.75
CA ALA A 6 -14.81 82.56 16.94
C ALA A 6 -14.95 81.02 16.85
N SER A 7 -14.75 80.14 17.86
CA SER A 7 -14.12 80.03 19.20
C SER A 7 -14.87 78.91 19.94
N GLY A 8 -14.21 78.02 20.70
CA GLY A 8 -14.85 77.25 21.81
C GLY A 8 -14.86 75.71 21.72
N SER A 9 -14.25 75.05 22.72
CA SER A 9 -14.51 73.66 23.20
C SER A 9 -15.75 73.64 24.15
N PRO A 10 -16.13 72.60 24.94
CA PRO A 10 -15.82 71.14 25.01
C PRO A 10 -17.08 70.22 25.31
N ALA A 11 -16.95 68.87 25.37
CA ALA A 11 -17.76 67.96 26.23
C ALA A 11 -17.32 66.46 26.17
N GLU A 12 -17.26 65.80 27.34
CA GLU A 12 -16.92 64.38 27.62
C GLU A 12 -18.17 63.41 27.55
N PRO A 13 -18.21 62.22 28.20
CA PRO A 13 -17.88 60.89 27.67
C PRO A 13 -19.05 59.87 27.78
N SER A 14 -19.02 58.72 27.08
CA SER A 14 -19.76 57.52 27.54
C SER A 14 -19.42 56.22 26.80
N GLY A 15 -19.02 55.21 27.58
CA GLY A 15 -19.48 53.83 27.42
C GLY A 15 -18.95 53.00 26.25
N GLY A 16 -17.68 52.61 26.28
CA GLY A 16 -17.20 51.48 25.47
C GLY A 16 -17.54 50.15 26.13
N SER A 17 -18.63 49.51 25.72
CA SER A 17 -18.86 48.09 26.00
C SER A 17 -17.93 47.24 25.14
N SER A 18 -17.02 46.53 25.77
CA SER A 18 -16.20 45.49 25.15
C SER A 18 -17.09 44.29 24.78
N ASP A 19 -17.49 44.20 23.52
CA ASP A 19 -18.16 43.02 23.00
C ASP A 19 -17.10 42.07 22.41
N GLY A 20 -16.89 40.96 23.12
CA GLY A 20 -15.97 39.89 22.75
C GLY A 20 -16.52 39.11 21.56
N SER A 21 -16.10 39.49 20.36
CA SER A 21 -16.33 38.70 19.16
C SER A 21 -15.39 37.50 19.14
N SER A 22 -15.93 36.33 19.51
CA SER A 22 -15.40 35.01 19.17
C SER A 22 -15.25 34.93 17.65
N GLY A 23 -14.04 35.16 17.13
CA GLY A 23 -13.74 35.09 15.70
C GLY A 23 -14.11 33.71 15.14
N ARG A 24 -15.02 33.69 14.15
CA ARG A 24 -15.29 32.49 13.34
C ARG A 24 -13.99 32.08 12.66
N LEU A 25 -13.55 30.84 12.89
CA LEU A 25 -12.53 30.19 12.08
C LEU A 25 -12.99 30.22 10.60
N PRO A 26 -12.08 30.47 9.64
CA PRO A 26 -12.43 30.45 8.23
C PRO A 26 -12.94 29.05 7.84
N ASP A 27 -13.95 29.02 6.98
CA ASP A 27 -14.53 27.78 6.47
C ASP A 27 -13.41 26.94 5.81
N PHE A 28 -13.17 25.75 6.36
CA PHE A 28 -12.14 24.81 5.89
C PHE A 28 -12.25 24.53 4.38
N THR A 29 -13.46 24.60 3.82
CA THR A 29 -13.71 24.39 2.39
C THR A 29 -13.18 25.52 1.48
N SER A 30 -12.83 26.67 2.06
CA SER A 30 -12.28 27.84 1.35
C SER A 30 -10.74 27.90 1.36
N VAL A 31 -10.07 27.04 2.14
CA VAL A 31 -8.60 27.07 2.27
C VAL A 31 -7.95 26.43 1.04
N PRO A 32 -7.07 27.15 0.30
CA PRO A 32 -6.35 26.58 -0.82
C PRO A 32 -5.45 25.41 -0.39
N ALA A 33 -5.30 24.40 -1.25
CA ALA A 33 -4.51 23.20 -0.96
C ALA A 33 -3.08 23.49 -0.46
N HIS A 34 -2.41 24.49 -1.03
CA HIS A 34 -1.05 24.88 -0.65
C HIS A 34 -0.96 25.61 0.71
N LYS A 35 -2.08 26.04 1.30
CA LYS A 35 -2.14 26.70 2.62
C LYS A 35 -2.64 25.80 3.74
N LEU A 36 -2.93 24.53 3.44
CA LEU A 36 -3.46 23.60 4.44
C LEU A 36 -2.50 23.40 5.61
N GLU A 37 -1.19 23.39 5.35
CA GLU A 37 -0.18 23.24 6.39
C GLU A 37 -0.14 24.45 7.33
N GLU A 38 -0.10 25.66 6.77
CA GLU A 38 -0.21 26.91 7.53
C GLU A 38 -1.50 26.96 8.35
N PHE A 39 -2.62 26.52 7.75
CA PHE A 39 -3.91 26.45 8.43
C PHE A 39 -3.89 25.47 9.62
N ILE A 40 -3.29 24.29 9.47
CA ILE A 40 -3.18 23.31 10.57
C ILE A 40 -2.36 23.91 11.72
N GLN A 41 -1.21 24.50 11.43
CA GLN A 41 -0.34 25.06 12.48
C GLN A 41 -1.01 26.27 13.16
N ALA A 42 -1.65 27.15 12.39
CA ALA A 42 -2.28 28.35 12.92
C ALA A 42 -3.59 28.07 13.68
N ASN A 43 -4.37 27.05 13.29
CA ASN A 43 -5.75 26.90 13.77
C ASN A 43 -6.03 25.58 14.49
N LEU A 44 -5.36 24.48 14.13
CA LEU A 44 -5.72 23.14 14.61
C LEU A 44 -4.73 22.60 15.64
N THR A 45 -3.47 23.02 15.59
CA THR A 45 -2.42 22.57 16.49
C THR A 45 -2.50 23.32 17.83
N PRO A 46 -2.57 22.63 18.97
CA PRO A 46 -2.49 23.27 20.28
C PRO A 46 -1.15 23.95 20.49
N ASN A 47 -1.13 25.00 21.31
CA ASN A 47 0.11 25.65 21.76
C ASN A 47 0.93 24.66 22.63
N GLU A 48 2.22 24.53 22.37
CA GLU A 48 3.12 23.62 23.10
C GLU A 48 3.22 23.93 24.59
N GLU A 49 3.22 25.20 25.00
CA GLU A 49 3.26 25.60 26.40
C GLU A 49 1.97 25.19 27.12
N CYS A 50 0.82 25.39 26.48
CA CYS A 50 -0.47 24.93 27.01
C CYS A 50 -0.49 23.40 27.19
N LEU A 51 0.04 22.64 26.22
CA LEU A 51 0.13 21.18 26.34
C LEU A 51 1.06 20.75 27.47
N LYS A 52 2.21 21.42 27.66
CA LYS A 52 3.12 21.13 28.79
C LYS A 52 2.44 21.33 30.15
N LEU A 53 1.62 22.38 30.30
CA LEU A 53 0.85 22.61 31.53
C LEU A 53 -0.21 21.53 31.74
N ILE A 54 -0.89 21.10 30.68
CA ILE A 54 -1.84 19.99 30.75
C ILE A 54 -1.12 18.68 31.10
N ASP A 55 0.07 18.43 30.54
CA ASP A 55 0.88 17.25 30.87
C ASP A 55 1.25 17.22 32.36
N GLN A 56 1.62 18.37 32.94
CA GLN A 56 1.86 18.51 34.37
C GLN A 56 0.60 18.20 35.20
N ASP A 57 -0.57 18.67 34.76
CA ASP A 57 -1.84 18.40 35.44
C ASP A 57 -2.26 16.93 35.35
N VAL A 58 -2.08 16.32 34.17
CA VAL A 58 -2.31 14.88 33.97
C VAL A 58 -1.38 14.05 34.85
N ASP A 59 -0.11 14.43 34.93
CA ASP A 59 0.87 13.72 35.76
C ASP A 59 0.57 13.91 37.25
N ALA A 60 0.11 15.10 37.68
CA ALA A 60 -0.34 15.36 39.05
C ALA A 60 -1.55 14.48 39.43
N ILE A 61 -2.59 14.44 38.58
CA ILE A 61 -3.74 13.56 38.78
C ILE A 61 -3.31 12.09 38.81
N SER A 62 -2.45 11.68 37.88
CA SER A 62 -1.95 10.30 37.79
C SER A 62 -1.13 9.89 39.02
N ASN A 63 -0.40 10.82 39.64
CA ASN A 63 0.33 10.60 40.89
C ASN A 63 -0.63 10.50 42.08
N PHE A 64 -1.62 11.38 42.16
CA PHE A 64 -2.65 11.34 43.20
C PHE A 64 -3.44 10.02 43.17
N LEU A 65 -3.84 9.58 41.98
CA LEU A 65 -4.61 8.34 41.79
C LEU A 65 -3.79 7.07 42.08
N ARG A 66 -2.46 7.14 42.09
CA ARG A 66 -1.54 6.06 42.50
C ARG A 66 -1.17 6.08 43.98
N SER A 67 -1.81 6.94 44.78
CA SER A 67 -1.61 6.96 46.22
C SER A 67 -1.99 5.60 46.86
N PRO A 68 -1.39 5.21 48.01
CA PRO A 68 -1.59 3.90 48.63
C PRO A 68 -3.06 3.57 48.96
N GLU A 69 -3.89 4.61 49.03
CA GLU A 69 -5.28 4.53 49.42
C GLU A 69 -6.22 4.17 48.26
N ILE A 70 -5.73 4.19 47.03
CA ILE A 70 -6.46 3.82 45.81
C ILE A 70 -5.75 2.60 45.21
N PRO A 71 -6.45 1.50 44.89
CA PRO A 71 -5.82 0.27 44.42
C PRO A 71 -5.38 0.33 42.94
N VAL A 72 -4.80 1.45 42.50
CA VAL A 72 -4.32 1.67 41.14
C VAL A 72 -2.81 1.48 41.11
N VAL A 73 -2.37 0.56 40.25
CA VAL A 73 -0.96 0.16 40.10
C VAL A 73 -0.29 0.94 38.97
N ARG A 74 -1.04 1.20 37.89
CA ARG A 74 -0.53 1.88 36.70
C ARG A 74 -1.62 2.74 36.07
N VAL A 75 -1.21 3.83 35.45
CA VAL A 75 -2.08 4.70 34.66
C VAL A 75 -1.62 4.68 33.20
N ALA A 76 -2.54 4.52 32.25
CA ALA A 76 -2.28 4.66 30.82
C ALA A 76 -3.07 5.83 30.24
N LYS A 77 -2.48 6.51 29.26
CA LYS A 77 -3.04 7.70 28.62
C LYS A 77 -3.74 7.24 27.33
N GLY A 78 -5.02 7.57 27.19
CA GLY A 78 -5.88 7.21 26.07
C GLY A 78 -6.64 8.42 25.52
N GLY A 79 -7.61 8.15 24.63
CA GLY A 79 -8.32 9.19 23.89
C GLY A 79 -7.40 9.96 22.94
N SER A 80 -7.88 11.09 22.43
CA SER A 80 -7.08 11.97 21.55
C SER A 80 -5.81 12.46 22.25
N TYR A 81 -5.87 12.71 23.55
CA TYR A 81 -4.70 13.04 24.36
C TYR A 81 -3.61 11.95 24.34
N GLY A 82 -3.94 10.71 24.69
CA GLY A 82 -2.99 9.59 24.69
C GLY A 82 -2.44 9.25 23.31
N ARG A 83 -3.26 9.39 22.25
CA ARG A 83 -2.84 9.17 20.87
C ARG A 83 -1.98 10.31 20.31
N GLY A 84 -1.89 11.45 21.01
CA GLY A 84 -1.18 12.64 20.57
C GLY A 84 -1.86 13.33 19.38
N THR A 85 -3.19 13.23 19.29
CA THR A 85 -4.05 13.79 18.23
C THR A 85 -4.97 14.88 18.78
N VAL A 86 -4.48 15.67 19.75
CA VAL A 86 -5.20 16.76 20.42
C VAL A 86 -5.44 17.92 19.44
N LEU A 87 -6.71 18.33 19.30
CA LEU A 87 -7.13 19.53 18.60
C LEU A 87 -7.04 20.76 19.49
N ARG A 88 -6.68 21.89 18.87
CA ARG A 88 -6.67 23.20 19.51
C ARG A 88 -8.06 23.56 20.05
N GLY A 89 -8.08 24.16 21.23
CA GLY A 89 -9.30 24.64 21.89
C GLY A 89 -9.89 23.58 22.80
N TYR A 90 -10.30 22.42 22.27
CA TYR A 90 -10.89 21.35 23.08
C TYR A 90 -10.62 19.95 22.51
N SER A 91 -10.40 18.97 23.39
CA SER A 91 -10.24 17.56 23.00
C SER A 91 -10.62 16.59 24.11
N ASP A 92 -10.87 15.33 23.74
CA ASP A 92 -11.03 14.23 24.67
C ASP A 92 -9.67 13.67 25.13
N GLY A 93 -9.66 13.13 26.35
CA GLY A 93 -8.61 12.27 26.84
C GLY A 93 -9.18 11.21 27.77
N THR A 94 -8.40 10.16 27.99
CA THR A 94 -8.77 9.07 28.90
C THR A 94 -7.59 8.73 29.77
N LEU A 95 -7.79 8.57 31.08
CA LEU A 95 -6.83 7.94 31.98
C LEU A 95 -7.38 6.59 32.39
N VAL A 96 -6.73 5.54 31.88
CA VAL A 96 -7.07 4.16 32.25
C VAL A 96 -6.28 3.78 33.49
N LEU A 97 -7.02 3.45 34.55
CA LEU A 97 -6.49 3.17 35.88
C LEU A 97 -6.42 1.66 36.08
N PHE A 98 -5.25 1.09 35.82
CA PHE A 98 -5.02 -0.34 35.97
C PHE A 98 -4.94 -0.72 37.44
N THR A 99 -5.85 -1.59 37.87
CA THR A 99 -6.00 -1.99 39.27
C THR A 99 -5.65 -3.46 39.48
N ASN A 100 -5.05 -3.78 40.62
CA ASN A 100 -4.87 -5.16 41.07
C ASN A 100 -6.17 -5.81 41.59
N SER A 101 -7.24 -5.01 41.75
CA SER A 101 -8.55 -5.48 42.21
C SER A 101 -9.29 -6.28 41.13
N PHE A 102 -8.93 -6.09 39.86
CA PHE A 102 -9.45 -6.84 38.73
C PHE A 102 -8.44 -7.94 38.36
N ARG A 103 -8.90 -9.20 38.33
CA ARG A 103 -8.07 -10.36 38.00
C ARG A 103 -8.28 -10.87 36.57
N LYS A 104 -9.37 -10.44 35.93
CA LYS A 104 -9.81 -10.83 34.60
C LYS A 104 -10.66 -9.72 33.99
N PHE A 105 -10.86 -9.74 32.67
CA PHE A 105 -11.66 -8.72 31.97
C PHE A 105 -13.08 -8.60 32.52
N SER A 106 -13.74 -9.72 32.84
CA SER A 106 -15.12 -9.72 33.35
C SER A 106 -15.29 -9.06 34.72
N ASP A 107 -14.20 -8.85 35.47
CA ASP A 107 -14.24 -8.11 36.72
C ASP A 107 -14.57 -6.62 36.49
N GLN A 108 -14.19 -6.06 35.34
CA GLN A 108 -14.50 -4.66 35.02
C GLN A 108 -16.02 -4.45 35.02
N LYS A 109 -16.79 -5.33 34.38
CA LYS A 109 -18.26 -5.22 34.34
C LYS A 109 -18.95 -5.37 35.70
N THR A 110 -18.33 -6.12 36.61
CA THR A 110 -18.96 -6.47 37.90
C THR A 110 -18.50 -5.59 39.07
N LYS A 111 -17.32 -4.96 38.98
CA LYS A 111 -16.68 -4.25 40.09
C LYS A 111 -16.32 -2.79 39.77
N GLN A 112 -16.50 -2.31 38.54
CA GLN A 112 -16.13 -0.95 38.15
C GLN A 112 -16.83 0.13 38.97
N ASP A 113 -18.12 -0.03 39.25
CA ASP A 113 -18.92 1.00 39.94
C ASP A 113 -18.39 1.32 41.35
N LEU A 114 -17.91 0.28 42.05
CA LEU A 114 -17.32 0.41 43.39
C LEU A 114 -16.02 1.24 43.35
N LEU A 115 -15.16 0.97 42.37
CA LEU A 115 -13.90 1.72 42.21
C LEU A 115 -14.13 3.13 41.71
N VAL A 116 -15.04 3.33 40.75
CA VAL A 116 -15.42 4.66 40.28
C VAL A 116 -15.96 5.50 41.44
N HIS A 117 -16.80 4.92 42.30
CA HIS A 117 -17.30 5.60 43.49
C HIS A 117 -16.19 5.96 44.49
N LEU A 118 -15.25 5.06 44.75
CA LEU A 118 -14.09 5.33 45.60
C LEU A 118 -13.23 6.49 45.04
N ILE A 119 -12.94 6.46 43.74
CA ILE A 119 -12.15 7.48 43.07
C ILE A 119 -12.89 8.84 43.08
N GLU A 120 -14.19 8.83 42.84
CA GLU A 120 -15.04 10.02 42.91
C GLU A 120 -14.99 10.66 44.31
N GLN A 121 -15.15 9.86 45.37
CA GLN A 121 -15.06 10.37 46.74
C GLN A 121 -13.69 10.97 47.03
N ARG A 122 -12.61 10.34 46.55
CA ARG A 122 -11.25 10.85 46.73
C ARG A 122 -11.01 12.15 45.99
N LEU A 123 -11.46 12.23 44.74
CA LEU A 123 -11.30 13.45 43.94
C LEU A 123 -12.07 14.63 44.52
N LYS A 124 -13.27 14.43 45.08
CA LYS A 124 -14.05 15.50 45.74
C LYS A 124 -13.30 16.18 46.89
N HIS A 125 -12.32 15.52 47.50
CA HIS A 125 -11.49 16.08 48.57
C HIS A 125 -10.15 16.65 48.05
N HIS A 126 -9.89 16.61 46.75
CA HIS A 126 -8.66 17.11 46.15
C HIS A 126 -8.72 18.63 45.92
N GLU A 127 -7.69 19.37 46.33
CA GLU A 127 -7.68 20.85 46.29
C GLU A 127 -7.99 21.43 44.90
N LYS A 128 -7.40 20.85 43.85
CA LYS A 128 -7.51 21.35 42.45
C LYS A 128 -8.59 20.67 41.59
N TYR A 129 -8.98 19.43 41.87
CA TYR A 129 -9.79 18.58 40.97
C TYR A 129 -11.07 18.06 41.66
N ASN A 130 -11.61 18.84 42.59
CA ASN A 130 -12.75 18.49 43.45
C ASN A 130 -14.14 18.47 42.79
N LYS A 131 -14.22 18.77 41.50
CA LYS A 131 -15.49 18.78 40.75
C LYS A 131 -15.50 17.73 39.64
N PRO A 132 -15.36 16.43 39.95
CA PRO A 132 -15.52 15.41 38.93
C PRO A 132 -17.00 15.26 38.58
N GLU A 133 -17.31 15.12 37.30
CA GLU A 133 -18.66 14.85 36.80
C GLU A 133 -18.85 13.36 36.57
N LYS A 134 -19.94 12.78 37.09
CA LYS A 134 -20.22 11.36 36.93
C LYS A 134 -21.28 11.16 35.84
N LEU A 135 -20.90 10.49 34.76
CA LEU A 135 -21.80 10.11 33.68
C LEU A 135 -21.89 8.58 33.60
N GLY A 136 -22.90 8.01 34.27
CA GLY A 136 -23.03 6.56 34.42
C GLY A 136 -21.85 5.96 35.20
N ASN A 137 -21.10 5.07 34.54
CA ASN A 137 -19.94 4.37 35.11
C ASN A 137 -18.59 5.03 34.73
N THR A 138 -18.65 6.25 34.18
CA THR A 138 -17.50 7.05 33.81
C THR A 138 -17.42 8.27 34.70
N LEU A 139 -16.20 8.62 35.11
CA LEU A 139 -15.91 9.82 35.88
C LEU A 139 -15.09 10.78 35.00
N GLU A 140 -15.54 12.01 34.87
CA GLU A 140 -14.92 13.01 34.00
C GLU A 140 -14.30 14.14 34.82
N VAL A 141 -13.09 14.55 34.44
CA VAL A 141 -12.37 15.68 35.03
C VAL A 141 -12.01 16.65 33.91
N GLN A 142 -12.46 17.90 34.04
CA GLN A 142 -12.12 18.95 33.08
C GLN A 142 -10.78 19.58 33.46
N LEU A 143 -9.81 19.51 32.55
CA LEU A 143 -8.58 20.27 32.62
C LEU A 143 -8.66 21.44 31.66
N SER A 144 -8.42 22.64 32.14
CA SER A 144 -8.42 23.84 31.31
C SER A 144 -7.23 24.73 31.64
N VAL A 145 -6.55 25.16 30.58
CA VAL A 145 -5.54 26.21 30.58
C VAL A 145 -5.97 27.27 29.56
N GLN A 146 -5.31 28.44 29.55
CA GLN A 146 -5.70 29.52 28.64
C GLN A 146 -5.66 29.05 27.18
N GLY A 147 -6.84 29.00 26.54
CA GLY A 147 -6.99 28.60 25.14
C GLY A 147 -6.96 27.09 24.84
N GLN A 148 -6.90 26.21 25.84
CA GLN A 148 -6.98 24.76 25.64
C GLN A 148 -7.71 24.06 26.80
N GLY A 149 -8.71 23.25 26.47
CA GLY A 149 -9.38 22.33 27.38
C GLY A 149 -9.19 20.87 26.99
N ILE A 150 -9.16 19.98 27.99
CA ILE A 150 -9.25 18.53 27.83
C ILE A 150 -10.25 17.97 28.83
N CYS A 151 -11.23 17.23 28.34
CA CYS A 151 -12.08 16.39 29.20
C CYS A 151 -11.42 15.02 29.37
N LEU A 152 -10.97 14.71 30.60
CA LEU A 152 -10.35 13.44 30.95
C LEU A 152 -11.38 12.47 31.53
N GLN A 153 -11.61 11.37 30.84
CA GLN A 153 -12.38 10.25 31.36
C GLN A 153 -11.49 9.32 32.20
N LEU A 154 -11.85 9.07 33.45
CA LEU A 154 -11.16 8.17 34.36
C LEU A 154 -11.84 6.81 34.37
N LEU A 155 -11.14 5.77 33.90
CA LEU A 155 -11.71 4.43 33.70
C LEU A 155 -10.86 3.35 34.41
N PRO A 156 -11.36 2.74 35.49
CA PRO A 156 -10.73 1.57 36.08
C PRO A 156 -10.77 0.37 35.13
N ALA A 157 -9.63 -0.31 34.97
CA ALA A 157 -9.53 -1.43 34.02
C ALA A 157 -8.62 -2.56 34.52
N PHE A 158 -8.83 -3.74 33.94
CA PHE A 158 -7.93 -4.87 34.12
C PHE A 158 -6.68 -4.66 33.27
N ASP A 159 -5.51 -5.02 33.78
CA ASP A 159 -4.25 -4.94 33.03
C ASP A 159 -3.88 -6.33 32.47
N PRO A 160 -4.27 -6.64 31.22
CA PRO A 160 -3.96 -7.93 30.62
C PRO A 160 -2.49 -8.08 30.23
N LEU A 161 -1.74 -6.97 30.12
CA LEU A 161 -0.35 -6.98 29.70
C LEU A 161 0.60 -6.99 30.89
N CYS A 162 0.13 -6.52 32.05
CA CYS A 162 0.99 -6.24 33.19
C CYS A 162 2.18 -5.38 32.70
N PHE A 163 3.41 -5.86 32.85
CA PHE A 163 4.62 -5.17 32.37
C PHE A 163 5.13 -5.66 31.00
N GLY A 164 4.37 -6.53 30.32
CA GLY A 164 4.74 -7.07 29.02
C GLY A 164 4.64 -6.03 27.91
N GLU A 165 5.63 -6.00 27.02
CA GLU A 165 5.59 -5.13 25.85
C GLU A 165 4.58 -5.65 24.83
N TYR A 166 4.59 -6.94 24.49
CA TYR A 166 3.72 -7.50 23.46
C TYR A 166 2.68 -8.46 24.06
N PRO A 167 1.41 -8.39 23.63
CA PRO A 167 0.39 -9.32 24.10
C PRO A 167 0.72 -10.74 23.63
N SER A 168 0.70 -11.69 24.57
CA SER A 168 0.73 -13.10 24.21
C SER A 168 -0.62 -13.54 23.64
N PRO A 169 -0.69 -14.59 22.81
CA PRO A 169 -1.96 -15.11 22.33
C PRO A 169 -2.93 -15.53 23.46
N GLN A 170 -2.40 -15.83 24.65
CA GLN A 170 -3.22 -16.16 25.82
C GLN A 170 -4.07 -14.98 26.30
N VAL A 171 -3.59 -13.75 26.14
CA VAL A 171 -4.35 -12.54 26.49
C VAL A 171 -5.68 -12.50 25.74
N TYR A 172 -5.65 -12.75 24.43
CA TYR A 172 -6.85 -12.73 23.59
C TYR A 172 -7.78 -13.93 23.83
N ARG A 173 -7.24 -15.10 24.19
CA ARG A 173 -8.06 -16.22 24.67
C ARG A 173 -8.81 -15.88 25.95
N ASN A 174 -8.12 -15.25 26.90
CA ASN A 174 -8.72 -14.81 28.16
C ASN A 174 -9.77 -13.72 27.94
N LEU A 175 -9.52 -12.79 27.01
CA LEU A 175 -10.50 -11.80 26.56
C LEU A 175 -11.76 -12.50 26.05
N ARG A 176 -11.61 -13.42 25.10
CA ARG A 176 -12.75 -14.13 24.50
C ARG A 176 -13.56 -14.90 25.55
N SER A 177 -12.88 -15.68 26.39
CA SER A 177 -13.53 -16.43 27.48
C SER A 177 -14.27 -15.52 28.46
N SER A 178 -13.68 -14.37 28.81
CA SER A 178 -14.32 -13.39 29.70
C SER A 178 -15.54 -12.74 29.06
N MET A 179 -15.49 -12.43 27.77
CA MET A 179 -16.63 -11.90 27.02
C MET A 179 -17.78 -12.90 26.98
N ASP A 180 -17.50 -14.15 26.67
CA ASP A 180 -18.51 -15.22 26.63
C ASP A 180 -19.14 -15.43 28.03
N GLN A 181 -18.34 -15.34 29.11
CA GLN A 181 -18.80 -15.47 30.50
C GLN A 181 -19.85 -14.41 30.89
N VAL A 182 -19.65 -13.15 30.50
CA VAL A 182 -20.54 -12.02 30.89
C VAL A 182 -21.39 -11.50 29.74
N ARG A 183 -21.44 -12.23 28.62
CA ARG A 183 -22.12 -11.84 27.38
C ARG A 183 -21.78 -10.41 26.96
N ALA A 184 -20.49 -10.07 27.01
CA ALA A 184 -20.00 -8.75 26.63
C ALA A 184 -20.12 -8.53 25.11
N ALA A 185 -20.44 -7.32 24.71
CA ALA A 185 -20.41 -6.91 23.32
C ALA A 185 -18.96 -6.81 22.81
N PRO A 186 -18.71 -6.97 21.50
CA PRO A 186 -17.40 -6.75 20.92
C PRO A 186 -16.88 -5.33 21.21
N GLY A 187 -15.61 -5.21 21.63
CA GLY A 187 -14.98 -3.95 22.04
C GLY A 187 -15.36 -3.42 23.43
N GLU A 188 -16.21 -4.09 24.21
CA GLU A 188 -16.62 -3.62 25.54
C GLU A 188 -15.43 -3.54 26.53
N PHE A 189 -14.38 -4.33 26.31
CA PHE A 189 -13.15 -4.31 27.10
C PHE A 189 -11.98 -3.58 26.42
N ALA A 190 -12.22 -2.80 25.36
CA ALA A 190 -11.16 -2.13 24.60
C ALA A 190 -10.26 -1.24 25.47
N VAL A 191 -10.80 -0.67 26.56
CA VAL A 191 -10.07 0.18 27.52
C VAL A 191 -8.90 -0.57 28.18
N CYS A 192 -8.98 -1.90 28.33
CA CYS A 192 -7.89 -2.71 28.87
C CYS A 192 -6.65 -2.70 27.98
N PHE A 193 -6.80 -2.32 26.70
CA PHE A 193 -5.73 -2.31 25.70
C PHE A 193 -5.22 -0.91 25.37
N THR A 194 -5.59 0.11 26.15
CA THR A 194 -5.21 1.51 25.88
C THR A 194 -3.70 1.73 25.74
N SER A 195 -2.86 1.02 26.50
CA SER A 195 -1.40 1.13 26.34
C SER A 195 -0.90 0.67 24.96
N LEU A 196 -1.57 -0.30 24.32
CA LEU A 196 -1.24 -0.72 22.95
C LEU A 196 -1.74 0.29 21.92
N GLN A 197 -2.92 0.88 22.14
CA GLN A 197 -3.47 1.94 21.29
C GLN A 197 -2.56 3.18 21.32
N GLU A 198 -2.13 3.61 22.51
CA GLU A 198 -1.15 4.70 22.70
C GLU A 198 0.14 4.42 21.92
N ARG A 199 0.71 3.22 22.11
CA ARG A 199 1.95 2.82 21.46
C ARG A 199 1.82 2.76 19.94
N PHE A 200 0.69 2.28 19.43
CA PHE A 200 0.40 2.25 18.00
C PHE A 200 0.50 3.65 17.41
N PHE A 201 -0.12 4.66 18.03
CA PHE A 201 -0.05 6.05 17.54
C PHE A 201 1.29 6.74 17.77
N LYS A 202 2.05 6.32 18.80
CA LYS A 202 3.36 6.90 19.13
C LYS A 202 4.38 6.75 18.00
N GLY A 203 4.29 5.68 17.21
CA GLY A 203 5.23 5.38 16.13
C GLY A 203 5.06 6.23 14.86
N TYR A 204 3.95 6.95 14.69
CA TYR A 204 3.69 7.67 13.44
C TYR A 204 4.29 9.10 13.41
N PRO A 205 4.77 9.56 12.24
CA PRO A 205 5.33 10.89 12.06
C PRO A 205 4.37 12.02 12.46
N ARG A 206 4.92 13.18 12.86
CA ARG A 206 4.12 14.36 13.22
C ARG A 206 3.16 14.77 12.10
N ARG A 207 3.61 14.72 10.86
CA ARG A 207 2.82 15.07 9.67
C ARG A 207 1.58 14.20 9.49
N VAL A 208 1.61 12.92 9.92
CA VAL A 208 0.42 12.05 9.96
C VAL A 208 -0.56 12.52 11.03
N LYS A 209 -0.05 12.93 12.19
CA LYS A 209 -0.89 13.51 13.27
C LYS A 209 -1.54 14.81 12.82
N ASP A 210 -0.82 15.65 12.09
CA ASP A 210 -1.36 16.89 11.51
C ASP A 210 -2.48 16.59 10.50
N LEU A 211 -2.33 15.57 9.66
CA LEU A 211 -3.40 15.08 8.78
C LEU A 211 -4.61 14.56 9.57
N ILE A 212 -4.38 13.85 10.68
CA ILE A 212 -5.45 13.41 11.59
C ILE A 212 -6.21 14.62 12.15
N LEU A 213 -5.51 15.67 12.61
CA LEU A 213 -6.16 16.89 13.09
C LEU A 213 -7.04 17.52 12.02
N LEU A 214 -6.57 17.55 10.77
CA LEU A 214 -7.34 18.06 9.64
C LEU A 214 -8.63 17.26 9.39
N VAL A 215 -8.54 15.92 9.41
CA VAL A 215 -9.71 15.03 9.25
C VAL A 215 -10.71 15.21 10.39
N LYS A 216 -10.23 15.35 11.63
CA LYS A 216 -11.08 15.59 12.80
C LYS A 216 -11.78 16.94 12.72
N HIS A 217 -11.07 18.00 12.31
CA HIS A 217 -11.68 19.31 12.09
C HIS A 217 -12.75 19.25 10.99
N TRP A 218 -12.46 18.61 9.85
CA TRP A 218 -13.44 18.40 8.79
C TRP A 218 -14.70 17.70 9.32
N TYR A 219 -14.53 16.64 10.12
CA TYR A 219 -15.65 15.94 10.74
C TYR A 219 -16.44 16.83 11.71
N GLN A 220 -15.78 17.67 12.51
CA GLN A 220 -16.44 18.64 13.38
C GLN A 220 -17.30 19.64 12.60
N GLU A 221 -16.84 20.09 11.42
CA GLU A 221 -17.64 20.96 10.55
C GLU A 221 -18.88 20.24 9.99
N CYS A 222 -18.74 18.98 9.57
CA CYS A 222 -19.88 18.15 9.18
C CYS A 222 -20.89 18.02 10.33
N GLN A 223 -20.43 17.79 11.56
CA GLN A 223 -21.30 17.68 12.74
C GLN A 223 -22.07 18.96 13.05
N LYS A 224 -21.40 20.12 12.94
CA LYS A 224 -22.05 21.44 13.09
C LYS A 224 -23.17 21.61 12.06
N LYS A 225 -22.93 21.21 10.81
CA LYS A 225 -23.92 21.25 9.73
C LYS A 225 -25.12 20.33 10.01
N TRP A 226 -24.89 19.16 10.60
CA TRP A 226 -25.93 18.18 10.91
C TRP A 226 -26.61 18.40 12.27
N MET A 227 -26.13 19.35 13.08
CA MET A 227 -26.53 19.52 14.49
C MET A 227 -26.43 18.22 15.30
N ALA A 228 -25.40 17.42 15.04
CA ALA A 228 -25.19 16.11 15.67
C ALA A 228 -24.17 16.18 16.82
N SER A 229 -24.32 15.28 17.80
CA SER A 229 -23.38 15.16 18.93
C SER A 229 -22.08 14.41 18.53
N PRO A 230 -20.94 14.68 19.20
CA PRO A 230 -19.68 14.00 18.91
C PRO A 230 -19.68 12.49 19.15
N SER A 231 -19.41 11.68 18.11
CA SER A 231 -19.14 10.25 18.27
C SER A 231 -17.64 10.00 18.44
N LEU A 232 -17.20 9.71 19.66
CA LEU A 232 -15.80 9.36 19.96
C LEU A 232 -15.33 8.10 19.21
N ARG A 233 -16.26 7.16 18.97
CA ARG A 233 -15.97 5.93 18.20
C ARG A 233 -15.66 6.26 16.75
N LEU A 234 -16.49 7.08 16.11
CA LEU A 234 -16.31 7.45 14.70
C LEU A 234 -15.07 8.33 14.52
N LEU A 235 -14.79 9.25 15.46
CA LEU A 235 -13.52 9.97 15.50
C LEU A 235 -12.34 9.00 15.51
N TYR A 236 -12.33 8.04 16.43
CA TYR A 236 -11.26 7.04 16.48
C TYR A 236 -11.14 6.21 15.19
N ALA A 237 -12.26 5.82 14.58
CA ALA A 237 -12.28 5.14 13.30
C ALA A 237 -11.67 5.99 12.16
N LEU A 238 -11.92 7.31 12.16
CA LEU A 238 -11.32 8.24 11.19
C LEU A 238 -9.81 8.43 11.45
N GLU A 239 -9.36 8.48 12.70
CA GLU A 239 -7.92 8.51 13.03
C GLU A 239 -7.21 7.26 12.47
N LEU A 240 -7.79 6.08 12.70
CA LEU A 240 -7.29 4.81 12.17
C LEU A 240 -7.35 4.74 10.64
N LEU A 241 -8.41 5.26 10.02
CA LEU A 241 -8.52 5.32 8.56
C LEU A 241 -7.46 6.22 7.94
N THR A 242 -7.12 7.34 8.60
CA THR A 242 -6.02 8.22 8.19
C THR A 242 -4.67 7.52 8.28
N VAL A 243 -4.42 6.80 9.38
CA VAL A 243 -3.22 5.97 9.53
C VAL A 243 -3.14 4.93 8.40
N TYR A 244 -4.23 4.20 8.16
CA TYR A 244 -4.31 3.22 7.08
C TYR A 244 -4.06 3.84 5.71
N ALA A 245 -4.63 5.02 5.44
CA ALA A 245 -4.40 5.74 4.19
C ALA A 245 -2.92 6.07 3.99
N TRP A 246 -2.24 6.55 5.03
CA TRP A 246 -0.82 6.85 4.97
C TRP A 246 0.03 5.57 4.81
N GLU A 247 -0.26 4.53 5.60
CA GLU A 247 0.44 3.25 5.55
C GLU A 247 0.31 2.53 4.21
N GLN A 248 -0.88 2.52 3.61
CA GLN A 248 -1.08 1.88 2.30
C GLN A 248 -0.72 2.80 1.13
N GLY A 249 -0.54 4.09 1.41
CA GLY A 249 -0.30 5.16 0.45
C GLY A 249 1.17 5.46 0.27
N CYS A 250 1.59 6.66 0.69
CA CYS A 250 2.94 7.18 0.44
C CYS A 250 3.98 6.68 1.44
N GLN A 251 3.61 6.44 2.71
CA GLN A 251 4.52 6.13 3.83
C GLN A 251 5.71 7.10 4.01
N ALA A 252 5.71 8.25 3.31
CA ALA A 252 6.77 9.24 3.45
C ALA A 252 6.56 10.03 4.75
N GLU A 253 7.64 10.47 5.39
CA GLU A 253 7.54 11.39 6.52
C GLU A 253 7.09 12.78 6.06
N ASP A 254 7.63 13.22 4.91
CA ASP A 254 7.31 14.49 4.28
C ASP A 254 6.44 14.26 3.03
N PHE A 255 5.12 14.36 3.22
CA PHE A 255 4.11 14.13 2.18
C PHE A 255 3.18 15.33 2.02
N ASP A 256 2.54 15.46 0.87
CA ASP A 256 1.54 16.50 0.67
C ASP A 256 0.26 16.19 1.47
N ILE A 257 -0.05 17.03 2.47
CA ILE A 257 -1.25 16.92 3.32
C ILE A 257 -2.54 16.96 2.49
N ALA A 258 -2.55 17.74 1.42
CA ALA A 258 -3.68 17.89 0.52
C ALA A 258 -3.94 16.58 -0.25
N GLU A 259 -2.90 15.82 -0.60
CA GLU A 259 -3.05 14.47 -1.14
C GLU A 259 -3.58 13.50 -0.08
N GLY A 260 -3.07 13.61 1.14
CA GLY A 260 -3.50 12.80 2.28
C GLY A 260 -4.99 12.92 2.59
N ILE A 261 -5.50 14.15 2.77
CA ILE A 261 -6.91 14.38 3.08
C ILE A 261 -7.84 13.91 1.95
N ARG A 262 -7.44 14.13 0.68
CA ARG A 262 -8.18 13.62 -0.48
C ARG A 262 -8.24 12.10 -0.51
N THR A 263 -7.18 11.43 -0.07
CA THR A 263 -7.12 9.97 0.04
C THR A 263 -8.10 9.47 1.09
N VAL A 264 -8.08 10.06 2.29
CA VAL A 264 -8.98 9.68 3.38
C VAL A 264 -10.44 9.87 2.98
N LEU A 265 -10.79 11.03 2.41
CA LEU A 265 -12.15 11.28 1.91
C LEU A 265 -12.53 10.36 0.74
N GLY A 266 -11.56 10.00 -0.11
CA GLY A 266 -11.75 9.00 -1.16
C GLY A 266 -12.11 7.62 -0.62
N LEU A 267 -11.50 7.21 0.50
CA LEU A 267 -11.81 5.98 1.21
C LEU A 267 -13.18 6.04 1.89
N ILE A 268 -13.53 7.17 2.51
CA ILE A 268 -14.86 7.39 3.12
C ILE A 268 -15.97 7.24 2.07
N ARG A 269 -15.79 7.76 0.85
CA ARG A 269 -16.74 7.57 -0.26
C ARG A 269 -16.95 6.11 -0.67
N GLN A 270 -16.03 5.24 -0.28
CA GLN A 270 -16.08 3.80 -0.53
C GLN A 270 -16.36 3.04 0.78
N SER A 271 -17.06 3.66 1.73
CA SER A 271 -17.41 3.09 3.03
C SER A 271 -18.03 1.69 2.95
N SER A 272 -18.89 1.44 1.96
CA SER A 272 -19.48 0.12 1.67
C SER A 272 -18.48 -0.96 1.25
N LYS A 273 -17.24 -0.57 0.92
CA LYS A 273 -16.12 -1.46 0.56
C LYS A 273 -14.98 -1.40 1.59
N LEU A 274 -15.08 -0.63 2.68
CA LEU A 274 -13.99 -0.46 3.64
C LEU A 274 -13.83 -1.68 4.55
N CYS A 275 -12.65 -2.28 4.54
CA CYS A 275 -12.28 -3.34 5.46
C CYS A 275 -10.81 -3.19 5.86
N VAL A 276 -10.57 -2.56 7.00
CA VAL A 276 -9.25 -2.18 7.50
C VAL A 276 -8.96 -2.95 8.78
N TYR A 277 -7.77 -3.52 8.87
CA TYR A 277 -7.29 -4.19 10.07
C TYR A 277 -5.76 -4.20 10.08
N TRP A 278 -5.21 -4.42 11.27
CA TRP A 278 -3.79 -4.56 11.49
C TRP A 278 -3.46 -5.94 12.05
N THR A 279 -2.20 -6.34 11.97
CA THR A 279 -1.70 -7.59 12.57
C THR A 279 -0.49 -7.37 13.49
N VAL A 280 -0.35 -6.15 14.02
CA VAL A 280 0.79 -5.74 14.86
C VAL A 280 0.74 -6.36 16.25
N ASN A 281 -0.44 -6.37 16.90
CA ASN A 281 -0.60 -6.91 18.26
C ASN A 281 -1.24 -8.31 18.28
N TYR A 282 -1.94 -8.68 17.21
CA TYR A 282 -2.59 -9.98 17.07
C TYR A 282 -2.45 -10.45 15.62
N ASN A 283 -2.49 -11.75 15.36
CA ASN A 283 -2.31 -12.28 14.01
C ASN A 283 -3.15 -13.54 13.77
N PHE A 284 -3.09 -14.07 12.54
CA PHE A 284 -3.82 -15.27 12.15
C PHE A 284 -3.13 -16.57 12.59
N GLU A 285 -2.01 -16.55 13.31
CA GLU A 285 -1.30 -17.77 13.70
C GLU A 285 -2.06 -18.52 14.82
N ASN A 286 -2.59 -17.79 15.79
CA ASN A 286 -3.39 -18.36 16.86
C ASN A 286 -4.83 -18.63 16.40
N GLU A 287 -5.32 -19.85 16.63
CA GLU A 287 -6.66 -20.27 16.19
C GLU A 287 -7.81 -19.41 16.75
N THR A 288 -7.80 -19.11 18.06
CA THR A 288 -8.85 -18.30 18.70
C THR A 288 -8.89 -16.88 18.13
N VAL A 289 -7.72 -16.28 17.96
CA VAL A 289 -7.57 -14.95 17.37
C VAL A 289 -7.99 -14.97 15.89
N ARG A 290 -7.51 -15.94 15.12
CA ARG A 290 -7.88 -16.16 13.71
C ARG A 290 -9.39 -16.24 13.55
N ASN A 291 -10.07 -17.08 14.32
CA ASN A 291 -11.52 -17.25 14.24
C ASN A 291 -12.25 -15.94 14.58
N THR A 292 -11.78 -15.22 15.61
CA THR A 292 -12.32 -13.91 15.98
C THR A 292 -12.18 -12.89 14.84
N LEU A 293 -10.98 -12.78 14.25
CA LEU A 293 -10.72 -11.89 13.12
C LEU A 293 -11.57 -12.25 11.91
N LEU A 294 -11.63 -13.53 11.54
CA LEU A 294 -12.44 -13.98 10.41
C LEU A 294 -13.93 -13.67 10.62
N CYS A 295 -14.46 -13.82 11.84
CA CYS A 295 -15.82 -13.39 12.16
C CYS A 295 -16.02 -11.89 11.93
N GLN A 296 -15.11 -11.04 12.42
CA GLN A 296 -15.19 -9.59 12.25
C GLN A 296 -15.04 -9.16 10.78
N LEU A 297 -14.09 -9.74 10.05
CA LEU A 297 -13.84 -9.38 8.65
C LEU A 297 -15.01 -9.77 7.72
N ARG A 298 -15.86 -10.69 8.16
CA ARG A 298 -17.10 -11.12 7.47
C ARG A 298 -18.33 -10.27 7.83
N THR A 299 -18.24 -9.33 8.77
CA THR A 299 -19.39 -8.46 9.10
C THR A 299 -19.69 -7.46 8.00
N GLN A 300 -20.86 -6.84 8.08
CA GLN A 300 -21.26 -5.75 7.18
C GLN A 300 -20.21 -4.63 7.22
N ARG A 301 -19.94 -4.05 6.05
CA ARG A 301 -19.02 -2.92 5.86
C ARG A 301 -19.67 -1.63 6.39
N PRO A 302 -18.89 -0.65 6.91
CA PRO A 302 -17.44 -0.65 7.02
C PRO A 302 -16.93 -1.54 8.16
N VAL A 303 -15.73 -2.08 7.97
CA VAL A 303 -14.97 -2.74 9.02
C VAL A 303 -13.68 -1.98 9.20
N ILE A 304 -13.45 -1.42 10.39
CA ILE A 304 -12.17 -0.84 10.80
C ILE A 304 -11.88 -1.43 12.17
N LEU A 305 -10.98 -2.41 12.24
CA LEU A 305 -10.64 -3.09 13.47
C LEU A 305 -9.60 -2.31 14.25
N ASP A 306 -9.83 -2.20 15.55
CA ASP A 306 -8.87 -1.65 16.50
C ASP A 306 -7.56 -2.46 16.46
N PRO A 307 -6.39 -1.83 16.23
CA PRO A 307 -5.11 -2.51 16.16
C PRO A 307 -4.70 -3.21 17.47
N ALA A 308 -5.39 -2.96 18.59
CA ALA A 308 -5.11 -3.54 19.89
C ALA A 308 -6.14 -4.60 20.33
N ASP A 309 -7.42 -4.43 19.98
CA ASP A 309 -8.52 -5.36 20.31
C ASP A 309 -9.14 -5.97 19.05
N PRO A 310 -8.88 -7.26 18.74
CA PRO A 310 -9.35 -7.91 17.52
C PRO A 310 -10.88 -8.11 17.48
N THR A 311 -11.59 -7.81 18.56
CA THR A 311 -13.06 -7.86 18.61
C THR A 311 -13.71 -6.50 18.30
N ASN A 312 -12.96 -5.41 18.40
CA ASN A 312 -13.50 -4.06 18.35
C ASN A 312 -13.50 -3.50 16.93
N ASN A 313 -14.63 -3.67 16.21
CA ASN A 313 -14.87 -2.94 14.96
C ASN A 313 -15.34 -1.50 15.27
N VAL A 314 -14.40 -0.56 15.27
CA VAL A 314 -14.70 0.86 15.54
C VAL A 314 -15.37 1.54 14.35
N GLY A 315 -15.26 0.96 13.16
CA GLY A 315 -15.91 1.44 11.93
C GLY A 315 -17.37 0.99 11.76
N LYS A 316 -17.93 0.24 12.73
CA LYS A 316 -19.31 -0.28 12.63
C LYS A 316 -20.30 0.84 12.29
N ASP A 317 -21.07 0.65 11.22
CA ASP A 317 -22.02 1.65 10.75
C ASP A 317 -23.19 1.81 11.73
N ASP A 318 -23.44 3.06 12.11
CA ASP A 318 -24.60 3.51 12.88
C ASP A 318 -25.50 4.46 12.07
N GLY A 319 -25.29 4.55 10.76
CA GLY A 319 -25.95 5.48 9.83
C GLY A 319 -25.10 6.70 9.48
N SER A 320 -24.04 6.97 10.25
CA SER A 320 -23.18 8.15 10.04
C SER A 320 -22.34 8.07 8.76
N TRP A 321 -21.98 6.86 8.30
CA TRP A 321 -21.07 6.71 7.15
C TRP A 321 -21.69 7.13 5.82
N GLN A 322 -23.01 6.99 5.66
CA GLN A 322 -23.71 7.47 4.47
C GLN A 322 -23.62 8.99 4.37
N MET A 323 -23.93 9.70 5.46
CA MET A 323 -23.83 11.16 5.51
C MET A 323 -22.38 11.63 5.28
N LEU A 324 -21.39 10.94 5.86
CA LEU A 324 -19.98 11.23 5.61
C LEU A 324 -19.58 11.00 4.15
N THR A 325 -20.16 10.00 3.49
CA THR A 325 -19.90 9.72 2.07
C THR A 325 -20.40 10.88 1.19
N GLU A 326 -21.56 11.43 1.51
CA GLU A 326 -22.14 12.59 0.82
C GLU A 326 -21.28 13.86 1.06
N GLU A 327 -20.91 14.18 2.30
CA GLU A 327 -20.05 15.35 2.56
C GLU A 327 -18.65 15.20 1.94
N ALA A 328 -18.08 14.00 1.96
CA ALA A 328 -16.80 13.73 1.31
C ALA A 328 -16.91 13.88 -0.22
N GLN A 329 -18.04 13.51 -0.82
CA GLN A 329 -18.32 13.72 -2.23
C GLN A 329 -18.43 15.21 -2.56
N ASP A 330 -19.20 15.97 -1.77
CA ASP A 330 -19.40 17.40 -1.97
C ASP A 330 -18.08 18.17 -1.84
N TRP A 331 -17.28 17.84 -0.83
CA TRP A 331 -15.97 18.46 -0.63
C TRP A 331 -14.99 18.14 -1.76
N LEU A 332 -14.92 16.88 -2.20
CA LEU A 332 -14.07 16.53 -3.34
C LEU A 332 -14.54 17.18 -4.65
N CYS A 333 -15.84 17.48 -4.78
CA CYS A 333 -16.39 18.23 -5.90
C CYS A 333 -16.07 19.74 -5.82
N SER A 334 -16.15 20.36 -4.64
CA SER A 334 -15.89 21.79 -4.46
C SER A 334 -14.44 22.14 -4.79
N LEU A 335 -13.49 21.29 -4.40
CA LEU A 335 -12.07 21.46 -4.74
C LEU A 335 -11.76 21.44 -6.24
N ARG A 336 -12.62 20.86 -7.08
CA ARG A 336 -12.43 20.84 -8.54
C ARG A 336 -12.82 22.16 -9.20
N ARG A 337 -13.61 23.02 -8.52
CA ARG A 337 -14.16 24.26 -9.09
C ARG A 337 -13.20 25.47 -8.96
N ASN A 338 -12.15 25.36 -8.13
CA ASN A 338 -11.24 26.47 -7.80
C ASN A 338 -9.89 26.45 -8.56
N ASP A 339 -9.80 25.75 -9.70
CA ASP A 339 -8.69 25.71 -10.67
C ASP A 339 -7.23 25.68 -10.12
N VAL A 340 -6.75 24.46 -9.90
CA VAL A 340 -5.48 23.86 -10.36
C VAL A 340 -5.82 22.36 -10.47
N SER A 341 -5.30 21.61 -11.45
CA SER A 341 -5.49 20.15 -11.59
C SER A 341 -5.70 19.48 -10.22
N PRO A 342 -6.78 18.69 -10.01
CA PRO A 342 -7.09 18.16 -8.69
C PRO A 342 -5.86 17.43 -8.15
N ALA A 343 -5.29 17.93 -7.04
CA ALA A 343 -4.06 17.35 -6.50
C ALA A 343 -4.20 15.83 -6.31
N PRO A 344 -3.10 15.06 -6.45
CA PRO A 344 -3.17 13.61 -6.45
C PRO A 344 -3.82 13.06 -5.17
N CYS A 345 -4.23 11.80 -5.19
CA CYS A 345 -4.50 11.05 -3.96
C CYS A 345 -3.64 9.80 -3.98
N TRP A 346 -3.29 9.30 -2.80
CA TRP A 346 -2.53 8.06 -2.69
C TRP A 346 -3.37 6.88 -3.19
N ASN A 347 -2.67 5.89 -3.72
CA ASN A 347 -3.29 4.70 -4.31
C ASN A 347 -3.59 3.66 -3.22
N VAL A 348 -4.58 3.95 -2.38
CA VAL A 348 -5.00 3.10 -1.26
C VAL A 348 -6.27 2.34 -1.63
N LEU A 349 -6.26 1.02 -1.45
CA LEU A 349 -7.45 0.19 -1.65
C LEU A 349 -8.32 0.19 -0.39
N PRO A 350 -9.66 0.22 -0.50
CA PRO A 350 -10.56 0.18 0.65
C PRO A 350 -10.61 -1.20 1.32
N THR A 351 -10.29 -2.26 0.59
CA THR A 351 -10.22 -3.65 1.09
C THR A 351 -8.86 -4.26 0.72
N PRO A 352 -8.12 -4.84 1.67
CA PRO A 352 -6.91 -5.62 1.42
C PRO A 352 -7.21 -6.91 0.65
N LEU A 353 -6.32 -7.26 -0.28
CA LEU A 353 -6.40 -8.55 -0.98
C LEU A 353 -6.50 -9.75 -0.01
N PHE A 354 -5.71 -9.75 1.08
CA PHE A 354 -5.59 -10.88 2.01
C PHE A 354 -6.94 -11.40 2.56
N ILE A 355 -7.97 -10.57 2.65
CA ILE A 355 -9.27 -10.97 3.21
C ILE A 355 -10.35 -11.20 2.16
N THR A 356 -9.98 -11.08 0.89
CA THR A 356 -10.91 -11.27 -0.23
C THR A 356 -11.20 -12.76 -0.35
N PRO A 357 -12.47 -13.19 -0.21
CA PRO A 357 -12.85 -14.59 -0.41
C PRO A 357 -12.47 -15.09 -1.80
N SER A 358 -12.14 -16.37 -1.93
CA SER A 358 -11.75 -17.01 -3.20
C SER A 358 -12.69 -16.68 -4.37
N HIS A 359 -14.01 -16.76 -4.17
CA HIS A 359 -15.04 -16.49 -5.19
C HIS A 359 -15.16 -15.00 -5.58
N LEU A 360 -14.58 -14.07 -4.80
CA LEU A 360 -14.56 -12.63 -5.10
C LEU A 360 -13.24 -12.16 -5.69
N LEU A 361 -12.25 -13.03 -5.91
CA LEU A 361 -10.95 -12.65 -6.47
C LEU A 361 -11.09 -12.04 -7.87
N ASP A 362 -11.94 -12.59 -8.73
CA ASP A 362 -12.17 -12.05 -10.08
C ASP A 362 -12.81 -10.65 -10.03
N THR A 363 -13.78 -10.46 -9.12
CA THR A 363 -14.37 -9.14 -8.85
C THR A 363 -13.34 -8.15 -8.30
N PHE A 364 -12.48 -8.59 -7.38
CA PHE A 364 -11.40 -7.77 -6.84
C PHE A 364 -10.42 -7.34 -7.93
N ILE A 365 -10.03 -8.26 -8.82
CA ILE A 365 -9.15 -7.94 -9.96
C ILE A 365 -9.81 -6.89 -10.85
N LYS A 366 -11.08 -7.08 -11.21
CA LYS A 366 -11.84 -6.16 -12.07
C LYS A 366 -11.97 -4.76 -11.43
N ASP A 367 -12.38 -4.69 -10.18
CA ASP A 367 -12.67 -3.42 -9.49
C ASP A 367 -11.39 -2.62 -9.17
N PHE A 368 -10.33 -3.31 -8.73
CA PHE A 368 -9.18 -2.67 -8.09
C PHE A 368 -7.87 -2.81 -8.87
N LEU A 369 -7.69 -3.86 -9.68
CA LEU A 369 -6.40 -4.16 -10.32
C LEU A 369 -6.38 -3.88 -11.82
N GLN A 370 -7.50 -3.96 -12.54
CA GLN A 370 -7.55 -3.67 -13.97
C GLN A 370 -7.54 -2.15 -14.25
N PRO A 371 -6.66 -1.65 -15.12
CA PRO A 371 -6.69 -0.26 -15.57
C PRO A 371 -7.99 0.09 -16.28
N ASN A 372 -8.40 1.37 -16.23
CA ASN A 372 -9.58 1.82 -16.95
C ASN A 372 -9.34 1.86 -18.47
N GLU A 373 -10.33 1.45 -19.27
CA GLU A 373 -10.19 1.44 -20.74
C GLU A 373 -9.93 2.82 -21.35
N THR A 374 -10.58 3.86 -20.82
CA THR A 374 -10.36 5.26 -21.27
C THR A 374 -8.94 5.70 -20.97
N PHE A 375 -8.43 5.34 -19.79
CA PHE A 375 -7.04 5.62 -19.43
C PHE A 375 -6.05 4.88 -20.35
N LEU A 376 -6.30 3.60 -20.63
CA LEU A 376 -5.48 2.83 -21.57
C LEU A 376 -5.45 3.47 -22.97
N LYS A 377 -6.57 4.03 -23.45
CA LYS A 377 -6.63 4.78 -24.71
C LYS A 377 -5.79 6.07 -24.67
N GLN A 378 -5.89 6.85 -23.59
CA GLN A 378 -5.09 8.07 -23.40
C GLN A 378 -3.59 7.76 -23.37
N ILE A 379 -3.18 6.74 -22.60
CA ILE A 379 -1.79 6.30 -22.52
C ILE A 379 -1.30 5.81 -23.88
N LYS A 380 -2.09 5.01 -24.60
CA LYS A 380 -1.73 4.55 -25.95
C LYS A 380 -1.42 5.73 -26.88
N LYS A 381 -2.30 6.74 -26.90
CA LYS A 381 -2.14 7.95 -27.72
C LYS A 381 -0.88 8.74 -27.32
N ALA A 382 -0.66 8.96 -26.03
CA ALA A 382 0.52 9.68 -25.55
C ALA A 382 1.82 8.93 -25.90
N VAL A 383 1.85 7.61 -25.74
CA VAL A 383 3.00 6.77 -26.11
C VAL A 383 3.22 6.77 -27.62
N ASP A 384 2.17 6.75 -28.44
CA ASP A 384 2.28 6.87 -29.90
C ASP A 384 2.98 8.18 -30.30
N ILE A 385 2.59 9.30 -29.67
CA ILE A 385 3.21 10.60 -29.89
C ILE A 385 4.69 10.59 -29.47
N ILE A 386 5.02 10.07 -28.28
CA ILE A 386 6.40 9.97 -27.79
C ILE A 386 7.24 9.08 -28.71
N CYS A 387 6.69 7.95 -29.18
CA CYS A 387 7.37 7.07 -30.12
C CYS A 387 7.65 7.77 -31.46
N ALA A 388 6.70 8.56 -31.98
CA ALA A 388 6.89 9.35 -33.19
C ALA A 388 7.99 10.42 -32.98
N PHE A 389 7.95 11.12 -31.84
CA PHE A 389 8.98 12.08 -31.47
C PHE A 389 10.38 11.46 -31.42
N LEU A 390 10.53 10.33 -30.71
CA LEU A 390 11.79 9.60 -30.60
C LEU A 390 12.33 9.23 -31.99
N LYS A 391 11.44 8.81 -32.90
CA LYS A 391 11.80 8.39 -34.25
C LYS A 391 12.18 9.54 -35.18
N GLU A 392 11.46 10.65 -35.13
CA GLU A 392 11.52 11.71 -36.16
C GLU A 392 12.28 12.97 -35.75
N ASN A 393 12.41 13.23 -34.44
CA ASN A 393 12.88 14.51 -33.92
C ASN A 393 14.04 14.36 -32.92
N CYS A 394 14.00 13.36 -32.04
CA CYS A 394 14.96 13.22 -30.93
C CYS A 394 16.42 13.19 -31.39
N PHE A 395 16.73 12.61 -32.56
CA PHE A 395 18.09 12.53 -33.09
C PHE A 395 18.25 13.26 -34.44
N ARG A 396 17.38 14.22 -34.76
CA ARG A 396 17.39 14.92 -36.07
C ARG A 396 18.71 15.61 -36.41
N HIS A 397 19.45 16.04 -35.40
CA HIS A 397 20.75 16.71 -35.54
C HIS A 397 21.96 15.81 -35.19
N SER A 398 21.73 14.50 -35.08
CA SER A 398 22.77 13.49 -34.78
C SER A 398 22.99 12.57 -35.99
N SER A 399 24.14 11.90 -36.02
CA SER A 399 24.42 10.81 -36.97
C SER A 399 23.64 9.53 -36.64
N THR A 400 23.14 9.41 -35.40
CA THR A 400 22.31 8.29 -34.94
C THR A 400 20.87 8.41 -35.44
N LYS A 401 20.27 7.29 -35.86
CA LYS A 401 18.84 7.17 -36.18
C LYS A 401 18.17 6.13 -35.29
N VAL A 402 16.88 6.33 -35.00
CA VAL A 402 16.07 5.28 -34.38
C VAL A 402 15.61 4.31 -35.47
N LEU A 403 16.07 3.06 -35.38
CA LEU A 403 15.71 1.98 -36.31
C LEU A 403 14.27 1.54 -36.08
N LYS A 404 13.92 1.28 -34.81
CA LYS A 404 12.57 0.93 -34.37
C LYS A 404 12.40 1.30 -32.88
N SER A 405 11.16 1.56 -32.48
CA SER A 405 10.77 1.70 -31.08
C SER A 405 9.78 0.60 -30.73
N VAL A 406 10.07 -0.13 -29.66
CA VAL A 406 9.26 -1.26 -29.21
C VAL A 406 8.67 -0.92 -27.85
N LYS A 407 7.35 -1.04 -27.75
CA LYS A 407 6.61 -0.92 -26.50
C LYS A 407 6.71 -2.25 -25.76
N GLY A 408 7.35 -2.24 -24.61
CA GLY A 408 7.53 -3.35 -23.69
C GLY A 408 6.76 -3.13 -22.38
N GLY A 409 7.19 -3.81 -21.32
CA GLY A 409 6.59 -3.67 -20.01
C GLY A 409 5.17 -4.22 -19.88
N SER A 410 4.56 -3.92 -18.74
CA SER A 410 3.30 -4.54 -18.32
C SER A 410 2.08 -4.08 -19.12
N THR A 411 2.09 -2.82 -19.60
CA THR A 411 1.01 -2.25 -20.41
C THR A 411 0.85 -2.98 -21.73
N THR A 412 1.94 -3.18 -22.48
CA THR A 412 1.89 -3.86 -23.78
C THR A 412 1.68 -5.36 -23.63
N LYS A 413 2.25 -5.99 -22.60
CA LYS A 413 1.97 -7.40 -22.27
C LYS A 413 0.51 -7.64 -21.84
N GLY A 414 -0.24 -6.58 -21.52
CA GLY A 414 -1.62 -6.66 -21.04
C GLY A 414 -1.73 -7.14 -19.59
N THR A 415 -0.68 -6.94 -18.78
CA THR A 415 -0.58 -7.31 -17.35
C THR A 415 -0.36 -6.08 -16.45
N ALA A 416 -0.64 -4.89 -16.96
CA ALA A 416 -0.62 -3.65 -16.20
C ALA A 416 -1.67 -3.69 -15.07
N LEU A 417 -1.24 -3.28 -13.88
CA LEU A 417 -2.07 -2.89 -12.76
C LEU A 417 -2.64 -1.48 -12.96
N LYS A 418 -3.83 -1.23 -12.42
CA LYS A 418 -4.51 0.07 -12.41
C LYS A 418 -3.64 1.19 -11.85
N TYR A 419 -2.78 0.86 -10.88
CA TYR A 419 -1.89 1.82 -10.22
C TYR A 419 -0.44 1.32 -10.16
N GLY A 420 0.49 2.19 -10.60
CA GLY A 420 1.94 1.95 -10.55
C GLY A 420 2.41 0.87 -11.53
N SER A 421 1.82 0.79 -12.71
CA SER A 421 2.36 -0.07 -13.76
C SER A 421 3.60 0.53 -14.38
N ASP A 422 4.56 -0.35 -14.64
CA ASP A 422 5.79 -0.04 -15.37
C ASP A 422 5.51 -0.34 -16.85
N ALA A 423 5.82 0.61 -17.73
CA ALA A 423 5.74 0.46 -19.17
C ALA A 423 7.10 0.81 -19.79
N ASP A 424 7.54 0.04 -20.76
CA ASP A 424 8.89 0.23 -21.32
C ASP A 424 8.79 0.71 -22.76
N ILE A 425 9.67 1.63 -23.16
CA ILE A 425 9.90 2.01 -24.55
C ILE A 425 11.37 1.68 -24.86
N VAL A 426 11.59 0.57 -25.53
CA VAL A 426 12.92 0.18 -26.00
C VAL A 426 13.19 0.83 -27.34
N VAL A 427 14.25 1.64 -27.42
CA VAL A 427 14.61 2.43 -28.59
C VAL A 427 15.85 1.81 -29.23
N PHE A 428 15.69 1.23 -30.41
CA PHE A 428 16.79 0.61 -31.12
C PHE A 428 17.53 1.63 -31.97
N LEU A 429 18.83 1.82 -31.71
CA LEU A 429 19.62 2.91 -32.30
C LEU A 429 20.60 2.40 -33.35
N SER A 430 20.71 3.11 -34.46
CA SER A 430 21.59 2.74 -35.57
C SER A 430 23.07 2.81 -35.22
N SER A 431 23.46 3.61 -34.23
CA SER A 431 24.84 3.74 -33.78
C SER A 431 25.28 2.62 -32.84
N LEU A 432 24.34 1.93 -32.18
CA LEU A 432 24.65 0.74 -31.39
C LEU A 432 24.82 -0.45 -32.34
N LYS A 433 26.03 -0.98 -32.44
CA LYS A 433 26.41 -2.03 -33.40
C LYS A 433 26.61 -3.41 -32.80
N SER A 434 26.80 -3.47 -31.48
CA SER A 434 27.01 -4.70 -30.71
C SER A 434 26.51 -4.55 -29.28
N TYR A 435 26.46 -5.65 -28.54
CA TYR A 435 26.15 -5.64 -27.10
C TYR A 435 27.14 -4.76 -26.30
N GLU A 436 28.42 -4.81 -26.62
CA GLU A 436 29.47 -4.00 -25.99
C GLU A 436 29.25 -2.50 -26.23
N SER A 437 28.94 -2.10 -27.48
CA SER A 437 28.61 -0.71 -27.80
C SER A 437 27.40 -0.23 -27.00
N GLN A 438 26.37 -1.07 -26.84
CA GLN A 438 25.23 -0.76 -25.98
C GLN A 438 25.65 -0.59 -24.52
N LYS A 439 26.57 -1.39 -23.99
CA LYS A 439 27.01 -1.23 -22.60
C LYS A 439 27.80 0.07 -22.40
N GLN A 440 28.66 0.42 -23.35
CA GLN A 440 29.58 1.57 -23.24
C GLN A 440 28.91 2.91 -23.55
N GLU A 441 28.08 2.97 -24.60
CA GLU A 441 27.55 4.23 -25.14
C GLU A 441 26.14 4.57 -24.64
N ARG A 442 25.40 3.61 -24.04
CA ARG A 442 24.03 3.82 -23.52
C ARG A 442 23.87 5.04 -22.63
N PRO A 443 24.79 5.38 -21.70
CA PRO A 443 24.65 6.59 -20.88
C PRO A 443 24.58 7.89 -21.70
N GLN A 444 25.33 7.97 -22.81
CA GLN A 444 25.34 9.14 -23.69
C GLN A 444 24.00 9.30 -24.41
N PHE A 445 23.45 8.20 -24.93
CA PHE A 445 22.13 8.21 -25.58
C PHE A 445 21.00 8.53 -24.60
N ILE A 446 21.06 8.01 -23.36
CA ILE A 446 20.08 8.36 -22.31
C ILE A 446 20.10 9.86 -22.02
N GLN A 447 21.28 10.46 -21.93
CA GLN A 447 21.41 11.89 -21.67
C GLN A 447 20.85 12.73 -22.82
N GLU A 448 21.09 12.34 -24.07
CA GLU A 448 20.53 13.03 -25.23
C GLU A 448 19.02 12.88 -25.32
N ILE A 449 18.49 11.68 -25.12
CA ILE A 449 17.03 11.45 -25.09
C ILE A 449 16.38 12.28 -23.99
N ARG A 450 16.99 12.37 -22.80
CA ARG A 450 16.50 13.23 -21.72
C ARG A 450 16.40 14.68 -22.16
N ARG A 451 17.50 15.25 -22.65
CA ARG A 451 17.58 16.65 -23.09
C ARG A 451 16.49 16.97 -24.11
N GLN A 452 16.27 16.05 -25.04
CA GLN A 452 15.29 16.19 -26.12
C GLN A 452 13.86 16.02 -25.62
N LEU A 453 13.59 15.06 -24.72
CA LEU A 453 12.28 14.90 -24.10
C LEU A 453 11.89 16.08 -23.20
N GLU A 454 12.85 16.67 -22.48
CA GLU A 454 12.63 17.89 -21.69
C GLU A 454 12.27 19.09 -22.59
N ALA A 455 12.95 19.24 -23.73
CA ALA A 455 12.62 20.27 -24.72
C ALA A 455 11.25 20.02 -25.38
N PHE A 456 10.94 18.77 -25.72
CA PHE A 456 9.65 18.35 -26.25
C PHE A 456 8.49 18.66 -25.29
N GLN A 457 8.68 18.41 -23.99
CA GLN A 457 7.69 18.69 -22.94
C GLN A 457 7.29 20.17 -22.91
N GLN A 458 8.20 21.09 -23.18
CA GLN A 458 7.92 22.54 -23.15
C GLN A 458 7.09 23.01 -24.36
N ILE A 459 7.11 22.26 -25.45
CA ILE A 459 6.52 22.67 -26.74
C ILE A 459 5.16 22.02 -26.96
N GLN A 460 4.94 20.81 -26.44
CA GLN A 460 3.82 19.98 -26.82
C GLN A 460 2.74 19.86 -25.74
N GLU A 461 1.51 20.22 -26.07
CA GLU A 461 0.35 19.96 -25.23
C GLU A 461 -0.12 18.50 -25.39
N LEU A 462 0.18 17.67 -24.39
CA LEU A 462 -0.37 16.31 -24.28
C LEU A 462 -1.64 16.32 -23.42
N GLU A 463 -2.59 15.42 -23.71
CA GLU A 463 -3.77 15.17 -22.86
C GLU A 463 -3.42 14.60 -21.46
N VAL A 464 -2.15 14.26 -21.26
CA VAL A 464 -1.57 13.73 -20.03
C VAL A 464 -0.49 14.70 -19.53
N GLU A 465 -0.29 14.75 -18.22
CA GLU A 465 0.88 15.37 -17.61
C GLU A 465 2.09 14.45 -17.80
N PHE A 466 3.18 15.00 -18.33
CA PHE A 466 4.42 14.30 -18.64
C PHE A 466 5.53 14.83 -17.73
N GLU A 467 6.05 14.00 -16.84
CA GLU A 467 7.10 14.39 -15.88
C GLU A 467 8.34 13.54 -16.07
N VAL A 468 9.44 14.14 -16.53
CA VAL A 468 10.73 13.46 -16.65
C VAL A 468 11.38 13.33 -15.28
N SER A 469 11.86 12.12 -14.93
CA SER A 469 12.54 11.88 -13.66
C SER A 469 13.85 12.66 -13.56
N LYS A 470 14.01 13.39 -12.44
CA LYS A 470 15.24 14.14 -12.11
C LYS A 470 16.42 13.23 -11.78
N TRP A 471 16.18 11.95 -11.46
CA TRP A 471 17.22 11.00 -11.09
C TRP A 471 18.02 10.56 -12.30
N LYS A 472 19.35 10.65 -12.24
CA LYS A 472 20.24 10.16 -13.29
C LYS A 472 20.53 8.67 -13.08
N ALA A 473 19.87 7.80 -13.84
CA ALA A 473 20.20 6.38 -13.90
C ALA A 473 21.01 6.08 -15.17
N PRO A 474 22.14 5.34 -15.09
CA PRO A 474 23.00 5.10 -16.24
C PRO A 474 22.40 4.12 -17.26
N ARG A 475 21.32 3.41 -16.91
CA ARG A 475 20.72 2.34 -17.73
C ARG A 475 19.34 2.64 -18.29
N VAL A 476 18.62 3.61 -17.71
CA VAL A 476 17.22 3.89 -18.07
C VAL A 476 16.92 5.37 -17.91
N LEU A 477 16.02 5.88 -18.74
CA LEU A 477 15.39 7.18 -18.55
C LEU A 477 13.92 6.99 -18.19
N SER A 478 13.57 7.31 -16.95
CA SER A 478 12.20 7.19 -16.47
C SER A 478 11.43 8.51 -16.61
N PHE A 479 10.16 8.45 -17.00
CA PHE A 479 9.21 9.56 -16.96
C PHE A 479 7.83 9.05 -16.55
N THR A 480 6.97 9.91 -16.00
CA THR A 480 5.60 9.55 -15.61
C THR A 480 4.60 10.19 -16.55
N LEU A 481 3.60 9.41 -17.00
CA LEU A 481 2.38 9.90 -17.64
C LEU A 481 1.22 9.85 -16.67
N LYS A 482 0.60 10.99 -16.37
CA LYS A 482 -0.59 11.09 -15.52
C LYS A 482 -1.75 11.62 -16.34
N SER A 483 -2.92 11.00 -16.25
CA SER A 483 -4.09 11.53 -16.95
C SER A 483 -4.56 12.83 -16.29
N ARG A 484 -4.88 13.85 -17.12
CA ARG A 484 -5.41 15.13 -16.62
C ARG A 484 -6.86 14.99 -16.11
N SER A 485 -7.59 13.99 -16.59
CA SER A 485 -9.00 13.75 -16.24
C SER A 485 -9.23 12.51 -15.37
N LEU A 486 -8.34 11.51 -15.45
CA LEU A 486 -8.40 10.26 -14.69
C LEU A 486 -7.25 10.24 -13.69
N LYS A 487 -7.51 9.83 -12.45
CA LYS A 487 -6.49 9.74 -11.37
C LYS A 487 -5.57 8.53 -11.51
N GLU A 488 -5.21 8.18 -12.74
CA GLU A 488 -4.39 7.02 -13.07
C GLU A 488 -3.06 7.53 -13.65
N SER A 489 -1.97 6.86 -13.29
CA SER A 489 -0.62 7.17 -13.75
C SER A 489 0.16 5.91 -14.10
N VAL A 490 1.08 6.05 -15.06
CA VAL A 490 1.98 4.99 -15.51
C VAL A 490 3.39 5.56 -15.55
N GLU A 491 4.32 4.80 -14.98
CA GLU A 491 5.75 5.10 -15.07
C GLU A 491 6.30 4.43 -16.33
N PHE A 492 7.02 5.21 -17.12
CA PHE A 492 7.61 4.79 -18.38
C PHE A 492 9.12 4.82 -18.32
N ASP A 493 9.74 3.73 -18.78
CA ASP A 493 11.18 3.59 -18.88
C ASP A 493 11.60 3.59 -20.36
N VAL A 494 12.47 4.53 -20.75
CA VAL A 494 13.09 4.56 -22.08
C VAL A 494 14.47 3.91 -22.02
N LEU A 495 14.65 2.89 -22.86
CA LEU A 495 15.81 2.00 -22.82
C LEU A 495 16.46 1.93 -24.21
N PRO A 496 17.60 2.59 -24.44
CA PRO A 496 18.37 2.42 -25.68
C PRO A 496 18.93 1.00 -25.81
N ALA A 497 18.76 0.39 -26.98
CA ALA A 497 19.20 -0.98 -27.23
C ALA A 497 19.84 -1.17 -28.63
N TYR A 498 20.73 -2.15 -28.70
CA TYR A 498 21.26 -2.71 -29.93
C TYR A 498 20.23 -3.65 -30.56
N ASP A 499 20.00 -3.53 -31.87
CA ASP A 499 19.05 -4.38 -32.61
C ASP A 499 19.68 -5.71 -33.00
N ALA A 500 19.88 -6.58 -32.01
CA ALA A 500 20.47 -7.90 -32.21
C ALA A 500 19.61 -8.82 -33.11
N LEU A 501 18.29 -8.61 -33.14
CA LEU A 501 17.36 -9.45 -33.91
C LEU A 501 17.13 -8.94 -35.35
N GLY A 502 17.36 -7.65 -35.60
CA GLY A 502 17.06 -7.00 -36.87
C GLY A 502 15.56 -6.90 -37.15
N GLN A 503 15.17 -6.97 -38.43
CA GLN A 503 13.76 -7.08 -38.82
C GLN A 503 13.25 -8.50 -38.53
N LEU A 504 12.28 -8.63 -37.63
CA LEU A 504 11.77 -9.93 -37.15
C LEU A 504 11.20 -10.83 -38.28
N HIS A 505 10.87 -10.25 -39.44
CA HIS A 505 10.30 -10.94 -40.60
C HIS A 505 11.32 -11.51 -41.59
N SER A 506 12.63 -11.23 -41.46
CA SER A 506 13.63 -11.59 -42.48
C SER A 506 14.33 -12.95 -42.29
N GLY A 507 13.67 -13.92 -41.66
CA GLY A 507 14.07 -15.34 -41.70
C GLY A 507 15.00 -15.82 -40.57
N CYS A 508 14.97 -17.15 -40.36
CA CYS A 508 15.47 -17.95 -39.22
C CYS A 508 16.94 -17.74 -38.77
N ASN A 509 17.77 -17.00 -39.52
CA ASN A 509 19.23 -17.00 -39.36
C ASN A 509 19.79 -15.91 -38.40
N SER A 510 19.04 -14.85 -38.09
CA SER A 510 19.55 -13.77 -37.22
C SER A 510 19.57 -14.16 -35.73
N ARG A 511 18.58 -14.92 -35.27
CA ARG A 511 18.41 -15.27 -33.85
C ARG A 511 19.50 -16.23 -33.32
N PRO A 512 19.86 -17.34 -34.02
CA PRO A 512 20.96 -18.19 -33.57
C PRO A 512 22.30 -17.44 -33.49
N LYS A 513 22.56 -16.53 -34.45
CA LYS A 513 23.74 -15.67 -34.45
C LYS A 513 23.74 -14.70 -33.26
N ALA A 514 22.62 -14.01 -33.02
CA ALA A 514 22.47 -13.08 -31.91
C ALA A 514 22.75 -13.73 -30.55
N TYR A 515 22.24 -14.95 -30.33
CA TYR A 515 22.52 -15.69 -29.10
C TYR A 515 23.95 -16.21 -29.02
N LYS A 516 24.53 -16.65 -30.14
CA LYS A 516 25.94 -17.08 -30.17
C LYS A 516 26.86 -15.95 -29.72
N GLU A 517 26.70 -14.77 -30.30
CA GLU A 517 27.47 -13.57 -29.93
C GLU A 517 27.24 -13.18 -28.46
N LEU A 518 25.98 -13.22 -27.99
CA LEU A 518 25.64 -12.97 -26.59
C LEU A 518 26.32 -13.94 -25.62
N ILE A 519 26.32 -15.24 -25.96
CA ILE A 519 26.93 -16.30 -25.14
C ILE A 519 28.45 -16.16 -25.12
N GLU A 520 29.07 -15.86 -26.26
CA GLU A 520 30.52 -15.61 -26.35
C GLU A 520 30.92 -14.41 -25.49
N LEU A 521 30.16 -13.32 -25.55
CA LEU A 521 30.36 -12.16 -24.69
C LEU A 521 30.15 -12.50 -23.20
N TYR A 522 29.09 -13.24 -22.86
CA TYR A 522 28.80 -13.66 -21.49
C TYR A 522 29.91 -14.55 -20.90
N ARG A 523 30.57 -15.37 -21.72
CA ARG A 523 31.67 -16.24 -21.27
C ARG A 523 33.01 -15.51 -21.17
N SER A 524 33.25 -14.52 -22.03
CA SER A 524 34.54 -13.82 -22.13
C SER A 524 34.65 -12.60 -21.21
N SER A 525 33.53 -12.12 -20.66
CA SER A 525 33.47 -10.93 -19.81
C SER A 525 32.68 -11.20 -18.53
N ASP A 526 33.00 -10.50 -17.44
CA ASP A 526 32.21 -10.53 -16.20
C ASP A 526 30.93 -9.68 -16.37
N ILE A 527 29.98 -10.21 -17.14
CA ILE A 527 28.69 -9.55 -17.40
C ILE A 527 27.59 -10.29 -16.65
N SER A 528 26.75 -9.50 -15.97
CA SER A 528 25.56 -10.03 -15.33
C SER A 528 24.61 -10.63 -16.36
N GLY A 529 24.14 -11.85 -16.12
CA GLY A 529 23.11 -12.49 -16.95
C GLY A 529 21.88 -11.59 -17.08
N GLY A 530 21.35 -11.45 -18.29
CA GLY A 530 20.24 -10.56 -18.60
C GLY A 530 20.60 -9.08 -18.80
N GLU A 531 21.87 -8.67 -18.80
CA GLU A 531 22.28 -7.26 -19.03
C GLU A 531 21.78 -6.69 -20.37
N PHE A 532 21.54 -7.56 -21.36
CA PHE A 532 21.08 -7.21 -22.70
C PHE A 532 19.64 -7.67 -22.98
N SER A 533 18.84 -7.94 -21.95
CA SER A 533 17.46 -8.39 -22.10
C SER A 533 16.61 -7.41 -22.94
N THR A 534 16.96 -6.12 -22.95
CA THR A 534 16.30 -5.10 -23.77
C THR A 534 16.40 -5.38 -25.27
N CYS A 535 17.48 -6.01 -25.74
CA CYS A 535 17.62 -6.45 -27.14
C CYS A 535 16.55 -7.47 -27.55
N PHE A 536 16.00 -8.20 -26.58
CA PHE A 536 15.05 -9.28 -26.80
C PHE A 536 13.63 -8.93 -26.30
N THR A 537 13.35 -7.65 -26.03
CA THR A 537 12.05 -7.22 -25.49
C THR A 537 10.86 -7.63 -26.35
N GLU A 538 11.02 -7.76 -27.68
CA GLU A 538 9.97 -8.23 -28.59
C GLU A 538 9.60 -9.68 -28.28
N LEU A 539 10.60 -10.52 -28.02
CA LEU A 539 10.39 -11.93 -27.66
C LEU A 539 9.76 -12.04 -26.27
N GLN A 540 10.20 -11.24 -25.30
CA GLN A 540 9.58 -11.18 -23.96
C GLN A 540 8.11 -10.74 -24.02
N ARG A 541 7.79 -9.74 -24.86
CA ARG A 541 6.41 -9.30 -25.09
C ARG A 541 5.59 -10.41 -25.72
N ASN A 542 6.08 -10.98 -26.83
CA ASN A 542 5.37 -12.01 -27.59
C ASN A 542 5.17 -13.31 -26.78
N PHE A 543 5.92 -13.53 -25.70
CA PHE A 543 5.70 -14.65 -24.79
C PHE A 543 4.47 -14.47 -23.86
N ILE A 544 4.11 -13.24 -23.50
CA ILE A 544 3.01 -12.92 -22.56
C ILE A 544 1.77 -12.37 -23.28
N GLU A 545 1.96 -11.55 -24.31
CA GLU A 545 0.88 -10.89 -25.06
C GLU A 545 -0.21 -11.85 -25.58
N PRO A 546 0.08 -13.03 -26.16
CA PRO A 546 -0.97 -13.91 -26.68
C PRO A 546 -1.69 -14.72 -25.59
N ARG A 547 -1.30 -14.60 -24.32
CA ARG A 547 -1.87 -15.41 -23.24
C ARG A 547 -3.32 -15.02 -22.93
N PRO A 548 -4.16 -15.97 -22.45
CA PRO A 548 -5.57 -15.72 -22.17
C PRO A 548 -5.79 -14.55 -21.19
N PRO A 549 -6.87 -13.77 -21.33
CA PRO A 549 -7.19 -12.67 -20.41
C PRO A 549 -7.22 -13.10 -18.93
N LYS A 550 -7.70 -14.32 -18.64
CA LYS A 550 -7.76 -14.84 -17.28
C LYS A 550 -6.38 -15.10 -16.66
N LEU A 551 -5.42 -15.61 -17.45
CA LEU A 551 -4.01 -15.69 -17.02
C LEU A 551 -3.40 -14.29 -16.78
N LYS A 552 -3.70 -13.32 -17.64
CA LYS A 552 -3.25 -11.93 -17.40
C LYS A 552 -3.82 -11.35 -16.11
N ASN A 553 -5.04 -11.71 -15.74
CA ASN A 553 -5.66 -11.35 -14.46
C ASN A 553 -4.99 -12.03 -13.27
N LEU A 554 -4.64 -13.32 -13.37
CA LEU A 554 -3.83 -13.99 -12.36
C LEU A 554 -2.47 -13.32 -12.17
N ILE A 555 -1.79 -12.96 -13.27
CA ILE A 555 -0.51 -12.23 -13.21
C ILE A 555 -0.68 -10.88 -12.49
N ARG A 556 -1.76 -10.13 -12.75
CA ARG A 556 -2.06 -8.89 -11.99
C ARG A 556 -2.21 -9.17 -10.49
N LEU A 557 -2.93 -10.22 -10.13
CA LEU A 557 -3.14 -10.59 -8.73
C LEU A 557 -1.81 -10.91 -8.03
N VAL A 558 -0.97 -11.74 -8.64
CA VAL A 558 0.36 -12.09 -8.12
C VAL A 558 1.27 -10.86 -8.02
N LYS A 559 1.26 -9.96 -9.02
CA LYS A 559 2.01 -8.70 -8.98
C LYS A 559 1.53 -7.78 -7.86
N HIS A 560 0.23 -7.72 -7.63
CA HIS A 560 -0.34 -6.93 -6.55
C HIS A 560 0.10 -7.47 -5.19
N TRP A 561 -0.01 -8.78 -4.98
CA TRP A 561 0.49 -9.46 -3.79
C TRP A 561 2.00 -9.21 -3.57
N TYR A 562 2.81 -9.36 -4.62
CA TYR A 562 4.26 -9.10 -4.56
C TYR A 562 4.56 -7.66 -4.14
N LYS A 563 3.84 -6.65 -4.67
CA LYS A 563 3.97 -5.25 -4.23
C LYS A 563 3.60 -5.05 -2.76
N GLN A 564 2.60 -5.76 -2.24
CA GLN A 564 2.26 -5.71 -0.81
C GLN A 564 3.41 -6.27 0.03
N CYS A 565 4.03 -7.36 -0.41
CA CYS A 565 5.22 -7.93 0.23
C CYS A 565 6.40 -6.93 0.22
N GLU A 566 6.69 -6.29 -0.92
CA GLU A 566 7.76 -5.29 -1.04
C GLU A 566 7.58 -4.14 -0.03
N ARG A 567 6.35 -3.62 0.11
CA ARG A 567 6.04 -2.55 1.08
C ARG A 567 6.28 -3.01 2.52
N LYS A 568 5.81 -4.20 2.88
CA LYS A 568 6.00 -4.78 4.21
C LYS A 568 7.47 -4.98 4.54
N MET A 569 8.27 -5.47 3.58
CA MET A 569 9.70 -5.70 3.79
C MET A 569 10.48 -4.39 3.92
N LYS A 570 10.10 -3.33 3.19
CA LYS A 570 10.68 -1.99 3.40
C LYS A 570 10.48 -1.52 4.84
N HIS A 571 9.31 -1.71 5.43
CA HIS A 571 9.05 -1.31 6.81
C HIS A 571 9.87 -2.11 7.83
N LEU A 572 9.93 -3.44 7.69
CA LEU A 572 10.59 -4.33 8.65
C LEU A 572 12.12 -4.26 8.61
N TYR A 573 12.71 -3.92 7.47
CA TYR A 573 14.15 -4.01 7.24
C TYR A 573 14.80 -2.69 6.76
N SER A 574 14.10 -1.55 6.82
CA SER A 574 14.74 -0.25 6.58
C SER A 574 15.72 0.10 7.70
N PRO A 575 16.86 0.75 7.37
CA PRO A 575 17.81 1.18 8.39
C PRO A 575 17.16 2.24 9.29
N HIS A 576 17.12 1.97 10.61
CA HIS A 576 16.83 3.00 11.60
C HIS A 576 17.92 4.08 11.56
N PRO A 577 17.59 5.37 11.79
CA PRO A 577 18.57 6.47 11.85
C PRO A 577 19.50 6.44 13.07
N CYS A 578 19.58 5.32 13.79
CA CYS A 578 20.46 5.20 14.95
C CYS A 578 21.57 4.19 14.66
N GLY A 579 22.75 4.75 14.36
CA GLY A 579 24.08 4.21 14.63
C GLY A 579 24.33 2.70 14.52
N SER A 580 25.19 2.35 13.56
CA SER A 580 26.09 1.18 13.56
C SER A 580 25.49 -0.21 13.30
N GLN A 581 25.35 -0.55 12.01
CA GLN A 581 26.09 -1.61 11.31
C GLN A 581 25.36 -1.89 9.98
N MET A 582 26.14 -1.95 8.91
CA MET A 582 25.71 -2.07 7.52
C MET A 582 24.92 -3.37 7.27
N LYS A 583 23.60 -3.38 7.55
CA LYS A 583 22.70 -4.46 7.11
C LYS A 583 22.51 -4.32 5.59
N SER A 584 22.83 -5.37 4.84
CA SER A 584 22.71 -5.40 3.38
C SER A 584 21.28 -5.07 2.94
N LYS A 585 21.12 -4.21 1.93
CA LYS A 585 19.84 -3.88 1.31
C LYS A 585 19.10 -5.16 0.87
N VAL A 586 18.01 -5.50 1.56
CA VAL A 586 17.14 -6.64 1.21
C VAL A 586 16.66 -6.47 -0.23
N SER A 587 16.99 -7.44 -1.09
CA SER A 587 16.68 -7.39 -2.52
C SER A 587 15.78 -8.58 -2.86
N LEU A 588 14.49 -8.32 -3.02
CA LEU A 588 13.51 -9.31 -3.45
C LEU A 588 13.70 -9.66 -4.93
N PRO A 589 13.25 -10.85 -5.39
CA PRO A 589 13.37 -11.25 -6.79
C PRO A 589 12.58 -10.33 -7.71
N PRO A 590 13.02 -10.13 -8.97
CA PRO A 590 12.38 -9.20 -9.88
C PRO A 590 10.92 -9.60 -10.14
N LYS A 591 10.01 -8.60 -10.27
CA LYS A 591 8.58 -8.81 -10.60
C LYS A 591 8.39 -9.78 -11.79
N TYR A 592 9.27 -9.70 -12.78
CA TYR A 592 9.23 -10.54 -13.97
C TYR A 592 9.40 -12.04 -13.66
N ALA A 593 10.17 -12.41 -12.62
CA ALA A 593 10.26 -13.81 -12.18
C ALA A 593 8.89 -14.34 -11.71
N LEU A 594 8.11 -13.52 -11.02
CA LEU A 594 6.76 -13.89 -10.55
C LEU A 594 5.75 -13.94 -11.71
N GLU A 595 5.91 -13.09 -12.73
CA GLU A 595 5.13 -13.18 -13.98
C GLU A 595 5.40 -14.53 -14.67
N LEU A 596 6.67 -14.92 -14.82
CA LEU A 596 7.06 -16.20 -15.42
C LEU A 596 6.61 -17.40 -14.59
N LEU A 597 6.70 -17.34 -13.26
CA LEU A 597 6.16 -18.39 -12.39
C LEU A 597 4.64 -18.54 -12.52
N SER A 598 3.91 -17.45 -12.72
CA SER A 598 2.45 -17.49 -12.94
C SER A 598 2.12 -18.15 -14.28
N VAL A 599 2.88 -17.84 -15.33
CA VAL A 599 2.75 -18.52 -16.64
C VAL A 599 3.07 -20.00 -16.51
N TYR A 600 4.17 -20.35 -15.85
CA TYR A 600 4.57 -21.73 -15.64
C TYR A 600 3.52 -22.54 -14.85
N ALA A 601 3.02 -21.98 -13.75
CA ALA A 601 1.95 -22.58 -12.95
C ALA A 601 0.72 -22.90 -13.81
N TRP A 602 0.31 -21.95 -14.65
CA TRP A 602 -0.82 -22.13 -15.56
C TRP A 602 -0.52 -23.16 -16.65
N GLU A 603 0.62 -23.08 -17.34
CA GLU A 603 0.98 -24.00 -18.43
C GLU A 603 1.05 -25.46 -17.98
N GLN A 604 1.58 -25.72 -16.78
CA GLN A 604 1.76 -27.08 -16.25
C GLN A 604 0.57 -27.58 -15.43
N GLY A 605 -0.19 -26.66 -14.83
CA GLY A 605 -1.25 -27.01 -13.88
C GLY A 605 -2.65 -27.02 -14.47
N SER A 606 -2.95 -26.08 -15.37
CA SER A 606 -4.29 -25.93 -15.96
C SER A 606 -4.26 -25.99 -17.49
N GLY A 607 -3.52 -25.09 -18.15
CA GLY A 607 -3.49 -24.93 -19.60
C GLY A 607 -4.80 -24.41 -20.23
N MET A 608 -5.85 -24.19 -19.43
CA MET A 608 -7.18 -23.80 -19.92
C MET A 608 -7.33 -22.29 -20.00
N GLU A 609 -8.12 -21.79 -20.95
CA GLU A 609 -8.43 -20.35 -21.03
C GLU A 609 -9.24 -19.85 -19.82
N ASP A 610 -10.15 -20.70 -19.33
CA ASP A 610 -10.93 -20.48 -18.13
C ASP A 610 -10.49 -21.44 -17.02
N PHE A 611 -10.22 -20.91 -15.83
CA PHE A 611 -9.73 -21.65 -14.67
C PHE A 611 -10.08 -20.89 -13.38
N ASN A 612 -9.97 -21.55 -12.22
CA ASN A 612 -10.24 -20.88 -10.93
C ASN A 612 -9.05 -20.00 -10.52
N THR A 613 -9.28 -18.69 -10.35
CA THR A 613 -8.24 -17.71 -9.99
C THR A 613 -7.60 -18.00 -8.63
N ALA A 614 -8.36 -18.52 -7.66
CA ALA A 614 -7.82 -18.88 -6.34
C ALA A 614 -6.85 -20.06 -6.44
N GLU A 615 -7.17 -21.08 -7.24
CA GLU A 615 -6.26 -22.22 -7.47
C GLU A 615 -4.96 -21.77 -8.14
N GLY A 616 -5.07 -20.92 -9.17
CA GLY A 616 -3.89 -20.36 -9.84
C GLY A 616 -3.03 -19.52 -8.90
N PHE A 617 -3.66 -18.68 -8.07
CA PHE A 617 -2.95 -17.87 -7.09
C PHE A 617 -2.29 -18.73 -6.00
N ARG A 618 -3.01 -19.73 -5.49
CA ARG A 618 -2.50 -20.71 -4.53
C ARG A 618 -1.28 -21.45 -5.07
N THR A 619 -1.34 -21.85 -6.35
CA THR A 619 -0.26 -22.56 -7.05
C THR A 619 0.97 -21.68 -7.20
N ALA A 620 0.80 -20.41 -7.59
CA ALA A 620 1.92 -19.47 -7.69
C ALA A 620 2.63 -19.27 -6.34
N LEU A 621 1.87 -19.12 -5.24
CA LEU A 621 2.45 -19.03 -3.89
C LEU A 621 3.17 -20.32 -3.48
N ASP A 622 2.63 -21.48 -3.84
CA ASP A 622 3.26 -22.77 -3.56
C ASP A 622 4.61 -22.94 -4.28
N LEU A 623 4.72 -22.47 -5.52
CA LEU A 623 5.99 -22.44 -6.24
C LEU A 623 7.00 -21.52 -5.52
N VAL A 624 6.57 -20.34 -5.06
CA VAL A 624 7.43 -19.44 -4.26
C VAL A 624 7.89 -20.12 -2.97
N ILE A 625 7.02 -20.87 -2.29
CA ILE A 625 7.40 -21.62 -1.08
C ILE A 625 8.46 -22.68 -1.40
N LYS A 626 8.34 -23.34 -2.56
CA LYS A 626 9.25 -24.39 -3.04
C LYS A 626 10.44 -23.85 -3.82
N TYR A 627 10.78 -22.55 -3.69
CA TYR A 627 11.80 -21.88 -4.52
C TYR A 627 13.14 -22.62 -4.59
N GLN A 628 13.57 -23.27 -3.50
CA GLN A 628 14.83 -24.02 -3.45
C GLN A 628 14.90 -25.21 -4.42
N GLN A 629 13.76 -25.64 -4.95
CA GLN A 629 13.65 -26.74 -5.90
C GLN A 629 13.48 -26.25 -7.35
N LEU A 630 13.20 -24.95 -7.58
CA LEU A 630 12.74 -24.46 -8.88
C LEU A 630 13.84 -24.50 -9.95
N CYS A 631 13.57 -25.22 -11.03
CA CYS A 631 14.34 -25.20 -12.26
C CYS A 631 13.39 -25.11 -13.46
N ILE A 632 13.18 -23.90 -13.96
CA ILE A 632 12.17 -23.60 -14.97
C ILE A 632 12.83 -22.92 -16.17
N PHE A 633 12.48 -23.35 -17.38
CA PHE A 633 12.93 -22.77 -18.63
C PHE A 633 11.97 -23.10 -19.77
N TRP A 634 12.04 -22.33 -20.85
CA TRP A 634 11.25 -22.55 -22.06
C TRP A 634 12.16 -22.72 -23.26
N THR A 635 11.76 -23.57 -24.20
CA THR A 635 12.52 -23.82 -25.43
C THR A 635 11.91 -23.14 -26.66
N VAL A 636 11.18 -22.04 -26.44
CA VAL A 636 10.41 -21.33 -27.48
C VAL A 636 11.30 -20.52 -28.42
N ASN A 637 12.35 -19.88 -27.90
CA ASN A 637 13.25 -19.03 -28.70
C ASN A 637 14.67 -19.60 -28.84
N TYR A 638 15.09 -20.46 -27.91
CA TYR A 638 16.35 -21.20 -27.90
C TYR A 638 16.07 -22.64 -27.45
N ASN A 639 16.93 -23.62 -27.76
CA ASN A 639 16.68 -25.02 -27.41
C ASN A 639 17.98 -25.84 -27.25
N PHE A 640 17.85 -27.11 -26.86
CA PHE A 640 18.98 -28.03 -26.61
C PHE A 640 19.42 -28.84 -27.85
N LYS A 641 18.97 -28.49 -29.05
CA LYS A 641 19.26 -29.27 -30.27
C LYS A 641 20.70 -29.07 -30.74
N ASP A 642 21.14 -27.81 -30.84
CA ASP A 642 22.40 -27.45 -31.49
C ASP A 642 23.46 -26.94 -30.50
N GLU A 643 24.73 -27.20 -30.79
CA GLU A 643 25.87 -26.56 -30.13
C GLU A 643 26.16 -25.17 -30.75
N PRO A 644 26.67 -24.18 -29.99
CA PRO A 644 27.10 -24.22 -28.59
C PRO A 644 25.98 -23.95 -27.56
N MET A 645 24.72 -23.81 -28.02
CA MET A 645 23.57 -23.45 -27.19
C MET A 645 23.23 -24.55 -26.17
N ARG A 646 23.22 -25.82 -26.61
CA ARG A 646 22.97 -26.96 -25.73
C ARG A 646 23.90 -26.98 -24.53
N SER A 647 25.22 -26.95 -24.76
CA SER A 647 26.21 -26.91 -23.67
C SER A 647 25.98 -25.71 -22.77
N PHE A 648 25.68 -24.54 -23.34
CA PHE A 648 25.38 -23.35 -22.54
C PHE A 648 24.16 -23.52 -21.63
N LEU A 649 23.01 -23.97 -22.16
CA LEU A 649 21.79 -24.15 -21.37
C LEU A 649 21.98 -25.20 -20.26
N LEU A 650 22.73 -26.27 -20.54
CA LEU A 650 23.09 -27.26 -19.51
C LEU A 650 23.83 -26.62 -18.33
N THR A 651 24.74 -25.67 -18.59
CA THR A 651 25.39 -24.92 -17.50
C THR A 651 24.41 -24.02 -16.74
N GLN A 652 23.44 -23.41 -17.43
CA GLN A 652 22.45 -22.54 -16.79
C GLN A 652 21.53 -23.33 -15.85
N ILE A 653 20.99 -24.46 -16.30
CA ILE A 653 20.07 -25.27 -15.49
C ILE A 653 20.77 -26.01 -14.34
N GLN A 654 22.09 -26.06 -14.30
CA GLN A 654 22.88 -26.60 -13.18
C GLN A 654 23.19 -25.55 -12.10
N LYS A 655 22.87 -24.27 -12.34
CA LYS A 655 23.07 -23.19 -11.36
C LYS A 655 22.26 -23.43 -10.08
N LYS A 656 22.69 -22.76 -9.01
CA LYS A 656 22.01 -22.78 -7.72
C LYS A 656 20.55 -22.30 -7.87
N ARG A 657 19.65 -23.05 -7.26
CA ARG A 657 18.19 -22.80 -7.28
C ARG A 657 17.82 -21.56 -6.45
N PRO A 658 16.75 -20.83 -6.82
CA PRO A 658 15.87 -21.07 -7.96
C PRO A 658 16.52 -20.64 -9.27
N VAL A 659 16.33 -21.45 -10.31
CA VAL A 659 16.67 -21.10 -11.69
C VAL A 659 15.37 -20.93 -12.46
N VAL A 660 15.17 -19.74 -13.01
CA VAL A 660 14.03 -19.43 -13.88
C VAL A 660 14.61 -18.68 -15.08
N LEU A 661 14.79 -19.37 -16.20
CA LEU A 661 15.39 -18.78 -17.40
C LEU A 661 14.36 -17.95 -18.15
N ASP A 662 14.76 -16.74 -18.53
CA ASP A 662 13.98 -15.86 -19.39
C ASP A 662 13.74 -16.55 -20.74
N PRO A 663 12.47 -16.73 -21.17
CA PRO A 663 12.15 -17.35 -22.46
C PRO A 663 12.73 -16.61 -23.67
N ALA A 664 13.19 -15.36 -23.51
CA ALA A 664 13.76 -14.51 -24.55
C ALA A 664 15.29 -14.35 -24.49
N ASP A 665 15.92 -14.58 -23.33
CA ASP A 665 17.35 -14.41 -23.12
C ASP A 665 17.92 -15.64 -22.38
N PRO A 666 18.69 -16.52 -23.05
CA PRO A 666 19.22 -17.73 -22.42
C PRO A 666 20.24 -17.45 -21.32
N THR A 667 20.80 -16.23 -21.25
CA THR A 667 21.73 -15.80 -20.18
C THR A 667 21.00 -15.26 -18.96
N GLY A 668 19.73 -14.88 -19.11
CA GLY A 668 18.89 -14.24 -18.10
C GLY A 668 18.25 -15.25 -17.16
N ASP A 669 18.97 -15.67 -16.12
CA ASP A 669 18.35 -16.37 -14.97
C ASP A 669 17.71 -15.34 -14.02
N VAL A 670 16.38 -15.18 -14.14
CA VAL A 670 15.61 -14.27 -13.28
C VAL A 670 15.32 -14.88 -11.90
N GLY A 671 15.52 -16.21 -11.75
CA GLY A 671 15.51 -16.89 -10.46
C GLY A 671 16.71 -16.51 -9.61
N GLY A 672 17.89 -16.43 -10.22
CA GLY A 672 19.08 -15.77 -9.67
C GLY A 672 19.73 -16.44 -8.46
N GLY A 673 19.30 -17.64 -8.05
CA GLY A 673 19.84 -18.33 -6.88
C GLY A 673 19.73 -17.50 -5.60
N ASP A 674 20.86 -17.33 -4.90
CA ASP A 674 20.95 -16.52 -3.67
C ASP A 674 21.05 -15.00 -3.91
N ARG A 675 21.06 -14.56 -5.18
CA ARG A 675 21.09 -13.11 -5.49
C ARG A 675 19.88 -12.38 -4.90
N TRP A 676 18.77 -13.08 -4.75
CA TRP A 676 17.51 -12.54 -4.26
C TRP A 676 17.06 -13.22 -2.96
N CYS A 677 16.39 -12.45 -2.10
CA CYS A 677 15.86 -12.93 -0.82
C CYS A 677 14.55 -13.71 -0.98
N TRP A 678 14.55 -14.79 -1.76
CA TRP A 678 13.38 -15.65 -1.97
C TRP A 678 12.81 -16.23 -0.67
N HIS A 679 13.65 -16.47 0.33
CA HIS A 679 13.22 -16.97 1.65
C HIS A 679 12.20 -16.03 2.33
N LEU A 680 12.38 -14.71 2.24
CA LEU A 680 11.44 -13.73 2.80
C LEU A 680 10.09 -13.78 2.08
N LEU A 681 10.12 -13.94 0.76
CA LEU A 681 8.91 -14.06 -0.04
C LEU A 681 8.18 -15.38 0.23
N ALA A 682 8.92 -16.47 0.46
CA ALA A 682 8.39 -17.77 0.84
C ALA A 682 7.77 -17.76 2.25
N GLU A 683 8.38 -17.08 3.21
CA GLU A 683 7.80 -16.88 4.55
C GLU A 683 6.48 -16.13 4.49
N GLU A 684 6.40 -15.07 3.69
CA GLU A 684 5.16 -14.34 3.50
C GLU A 684 4.13 -15.20 2.77
N ALA A 685 4.50 -15.92 1.70
CA ALA A 685 3.62 -16.84 1.01
C ALA A 685 3.02 -17.91 1.96
N LYS A 686 3.79 -18.44 2.91
CA LYS A 686 3.29 -19.39 3.94
C LYS A 686 2.21 -18.76 4.83
N LYS A 687 2.39 -17.50 5.24
CA LYS A 687 1.38 -16.77 6.04
C LYS A 687 0.10 -16.53 5.25
N TRP A 688 0.22 -16.31 3.94
CA TRP A 688 -0.92 -16.12 3.05
C TRP A 688 -1.76 -17.38 2.88
N LEU A 689 -1.26 -18.57 3.19
CA LEU A 689 -2.04 -19.81 3.03
C LEU A 689 -3.27 -19.90 3.94
N SER A 690 -3.30 -19.13 5.03
CA SER A 690 -4.47 -19.00 5.91
C SER A 690 -5.44 -17.90 5.47
N SER A 691 -5.21 -17.29 4.32
CA SER A 691 -6.06 -16.23 3.78
C SER A 691 -7.40 -16.79 3.29
N PRO A 692 -8.52 -16.06 3.49
CA PRO A 692 -9.80 -16.33 2.83
C PRO A 692 -9.73 -16.42 1.30
N CYS A 693 -8.66 -15.91 0.66
CA CYS A 693 -8.41 -16.13 -0.76
C CYS A 693 -8.35 -17.61 -1.13
N PHE A 694 -8.07 -18.48 -0.15
CA PHE A 694 -7.93 -19.93 -0.33
C PHE A 694 -8.98 -20.72 0.46
N ASP A 695 -10.05 -20.07 0.93
CA ASP A 695 -11.21 -20.75 1.50
C ASP A 695 -12.22 -21.03 0.38
N SER A 696 -12.61 -22.30 0.18
CA SER A 696 -13.73 -22.68 -0.68
C SER A 696 -15.07 -22.43 0.03
N GLU A 697 -16.16 -22.30 -0.74
CA GLU A 697 -17.53 -22.13 -0.22
C GLU A 697 -17.96 -23.26 0.74
N LEU A 698 -17.35 -24.44 0.61
CA LEU A 698 -17.59 -25.61 1.47
C LEU A 698 -16.69 -25.66 2.72
N GLY A 699 -15.94 -24.60 3.02
CA GLY A 699 -15.00 -24.56 4.15
C GLY A 699 -13.74 -25.43 3.97
N GLN A 700 -13.51 -25.93 2.76
CA GLN A 700 -12.29 -26.66 2.39
C GLN A 700 -11.24 -25.69 1.85
N SER A 701 -9.95 -25.97 2.07
CA SER A 701 -8.87 -25.16 1.51
C SER A 701 -8.72 -25.42 0.00
N VAL A 702 -8.65 -24.35 -0.78
CA VAL A 702 -8.36 -24.36 -2.22
C VAL A 702 -7.03 -25.09 -2.45
N GLN A 703 -7.08 -26.15 -3.25
CA GLN A 703 -5.89 -26.95 -3.55
C GLN A 703 -5.09 -26.31 -4.70
N PRO A 704 -3.76 -26.31 -4.62
CA PRO A 704 -2.92 -25.91 -5.74
C PRO A 704 -3.02 -26.94 -6.88
N TRP A 705 -2.77 -26.50 -8.11
CA TRP A 705 -2.56 -27.41 -9.24
C TRP A 705 -1.30 -28.25 -9.03
N LYS A 706 -1.29 -29.46 -9.59
CA LYS A 706 -0.14 -30.36 -9.54
C LYS A 706 0.92 -29.92 -10.55
N VAL A 707 1.79 -29.00 -10.13
CA VAL A 707 2.85 -28.43 -10.97
C VAL A 707 4.22 -29.01 -10.59
N PRO A 708 5.02 -29.54 -11.54
CA PRO A 708 6.40 -29.94 -11.30
C PRO A 708 7.25 -28.75 -10.86
N VAL A 709 8.22 -28.95 -9.98
CA VAL A 709 9.15 -27.88 -9.55
C VAL A 709 10.46 -27.89 -10.34
N VAL A 710 10.75 -28.98 -11.05
CA VAL A 710 11.96 -29.16 -11.85
C VAL A 710 11.57 -29.57 -13.25
N GLN A 711 12.06 -28.85 -14.25
CA GLN A 711 12.07 -29.29 -15.63
C GLN A 711 13.42 -29.94 -15.96
N THR A 712 13.35 -31.03 -16.73
CA THR A 712 14.48 -31.70 -17.36
C THR A 712 14.43 -31.45 -18.86
N PRO A 713 15.55 -31.53 -19.60
CA PRO A 713 15.55 -31.36 -21.05
C PRO A 713 14.55 -32.25 -21.80
N GLY A 714 14.17 -33.40 -21.24
CA GLY A 714 13.18 -34.31 -21.81
C GLY A 714 11.72 -34.05 -21.39
N SER A 715 11.47 -33.23 -20.38
CA SER A 715 10.11 -32.92 -19.86
C SER A 715 9.58 -31.55 -20.30
N CYS A 716 10.26 -30.90 -21.24
CA CYS A 716 9.91 -29.57 -21.73
C CYS A 716 8.92 -29.63 -22.90
N GLY A 717 7.66 -29.93 -22.61
CA GLY A 717 6.57 -29.57 -23.52
C GLY A 717 5.32 -30.44 -23.44
N ALA A 718 4.26 -29.90 -22.82
CA ALA A 718 2.98 -29.89 -23.52
C ALA A 718 3.07 -28.75 -24.56
N GLN A 719 3.14 -29.07 -25.85
CA GLN A 719 3.23 -28.08 -26.92
C GLN A 719 1.88 -27.34 -27.06
N ILE A 720 1.74 -26.18 -26.43
CA ILE A 720 0.60 -25.25 -26.63
C ILE A 720 1.06 -23.98 -27.39
N TYR A 721 2.04 -24.11 -28.27
CA TYR A 721 2.52 -22.98 -29.10
C TYR A 721 2.13 -23.23 -30.55
N PRO A 722 1.42 -22.30 -31.22
CA PRO A 722 1.29 -22.36 -32.66
C PRO A 722 2.68 -22.14 -33.27
N THR A 723 3.19 -23.13 -33.99
CA THR A 723 4.31 -22.95 -34.90
C THR A 723 3.88 -21.93 -35.94
N VAL A 724 4.56 -20.79 -36.01
CA VAL A 724 4.38 -19.87 -37.14
C VAL A 724 5.04 -20.52 -38.35
N GLY A 725 4.23 -21.23 -39.11
CA GLY A 725 4.62 -21.98 -40.30
C GLY A 725 3.93 -23.33 -40.35
N GLU A 726 2.99 -23.46 -41.29
CA GLU A 726 2.19 -24.64 -41.65
C GLU A 726 0.85 -24.85 -40.91
N GLY A 727 -0.16 -25.22 -41.71
CA GLY A 727 -1.57 -25.03 -41.45
C GLY A 727 -2.22 -26.02 -40.46
N ARG A 728 -3.32 -25.54 -39.87
CA ARG A 728 -4.41 -26.23 -39.13
C ARG A 728 -4.00 -27.35 -38.15
N PRO A 729 -4.24 -27.19 -36.84
CA PRO A 729 -4.28 -28.32 -35.92
C PRO A 729 -5.63 -29.04 -36.01
N VAL A 730 -5.60 -30.35 -36.29
CA VAL A 730 -6.70 -31.28 -35.99
C VAL A 730 -6.48 -31.82 -34.57
N GLY A 731 -7.58 -31.94 -33.82
CA GLY A 731 -7.60 -32.11 -32.38
C GLY A 731 -6.96 -33.37 -31.80
N ILE A 732 -6.67 -33.25 -30.51
CA ILE A 732 -6.18 -34.30 -29.61
C ILE A 732 -7.30 -35.35 -29.38
N GLN A 733 -7.05 -36.58 -29.83
CA GLN A 733 -7.62 -37.80 -29.25
C GLN A 733 -6.65 -38.98 -29.51
N LEU A 734 -6.49 -39.83 -28.49
CA LEU A 734 -5.67 -41.04 -28.42
C LEU A 734 -4.14 -40.88 -28.38
N TRP A 735 -3.57 -40.81 -27.17
CA TRP A 735 -2.36 -41.55 -26.78
C TRP A 735 -2.47 -41.93 -25.30
N ASN A 736 -3.35 -42.89 -25.01
CA ASN A 736 -3.39 -43.63 -23.76
C ASN A 736 -3.75 -45.07 -24.11
N GLU A 737 -2.78 -45.79 -24.68
CA GLU A 737 -2.68 -47.24 -24.67
C GLU A 737 -1.32 -47.60 -25.28
N ILE A 738 -0.69 -48.67 -24.80
CA ILE A 738 0.67 -49.14 -25.12
C ILE A 738 1.79 -48.49 -24.28
N ALA A 739 1.65 -48.59 -22.96
CA ALA A 739 2.80 -48.77 -22.07
C ALA A 739 2.48 -49.89 -21.08
N GLY A 740 2.40 -51.10 -21.62
CA GLY A 740 2.18 -52.32 -20.87
C GLY A 740 2.79 -53.49 -21.62
N ARG A 741 4.11 -53.67 -21.50
CA ARG A 741 4.86 -54.94 -21.57
C ARG A 741 6.37 -54.68 -21.44
N SER A 742 6.88 -55.01 -20.26
CA SER A 742 8.16 -55.70 -20.00
C SER A 742 9.19 -55.79 -21.15
N PHE A 743 10.38 -55.21 -20.98
CA PHE A 743 11.57 -55.82 -20.39
C PHE A 743 12.59 -54.75 -20.01
#